data_AF-A0A8S4AUG6-F1
#
_entry.id   AF-A0A8S4AUG6-F1
#
_cell.length_a   1.000
_cell.length_b   1.000
_cell.length_c   1.000
_cell.angle_alpha   90.00
_cell.angle_beta   90.00
_cell.angle_gamma   90.00
#
_symmetry.space_group_name_H-M   'P 1'
#
loop_
_entity.id
_entity.type
_entity.pdbx_description
1 polymer ?
#
loop_
_entity_poly.entity_id
_entity_poly.type
_entity_poly.pdbx_seq_one_letter_code
_entity_poly.pdbx_strand_id
1 'polypeptide(L)'
;ETAAYIINNVGLQISPRSPVDSGTPVSIRCQVSVSSSSISKLTHQFLLTRDDVPIHSSNTTEESVEYALTPARAADSGTYECRVTVKDKSRSSISQKLDVTGLQTPKLSLNNLTPYENEEFVATCSAPEEKGPLKFHFYQRFRTGEPEMIKQLQTAGNSSEATLKIRHIGECFLSCDYEISMVSENRRSNLSDEIQVLIKVLNIVPVMNILPSQVVFEGDTVEVICRVMDSRSEQIEVFLVKDKQILKKSGLALSHRFVVKEGDSGELVCKAEWGNVQKEKNQAITVKELFSKPQLTVEPTELFEGDRFKLTCSVSIYIPERISNETMKFSFYKDNIRMELDDETTKFTTYKNNVQQISVETKIIVVNFKKNGNYTCKAQTSSLTHNFVKESQRRVIQAKVPVSEPVLSVVGGTLFLGKPFRLLCHSERGSLPITYTLQIPNSLPENQVVTKLGEQAIFKLPGILKKSDVEKFLCHAKNSLRRPPQIGSGEQLLRSARIIEPVSKPVLTIQPNSGDVSEGQSVSLVCSVLSGSPPINFTWYHSETVGALASLSTNEMKGTHSIPNLRGEHGGNYYCVSTNLAKETKQSLTVAIGVKMAGWKKGLIAIFCVLLLLVILVIAFKSRLLKFKRKRTGQLSVKSASTKTERLSLTQAEMNEAANVTPGMMGKSVWSEHVSGSDTDDQNSVTIPDKPEPQYTEVQTREADPNRAPVKQGTDTVYSEVRNSVQGVPELTDGASVEYAQLNRDDEQHNDHSNHGDDSVNNDHTTETDNSVSVDVGDQGGETCDSVPDC
;
A
#
# COMPACT_ATOMS: atom_id res chain seq x y z
N GLU A 1 56.89 50.28 -82.97
CA GLU A 1 57.71 49.95 -81.78
C GLU A 1 56.84 50.12 -80.54
N THR A 2 56.63 49.06 -79.76
CA THR A 2 55.92 49.14 -78.48
C THR A 2 56.87 49.70 -77.43
N ALA A 3 56.50 50.82 -76.79
CA ALA A 3 57.27 51.42 -75.72
C ALA A 3 57.53 50.42 -74.59
N ALA A 4 58.80 50.16 -74.28
CA ALA A 4 59.21 49.27 -73.21
C ALA A 4 59.26 50.03 -71.88
N TYR A 5 58.71 49.46 -70.81
CA TYR A 5 58.74 50.03 -69.46
C TYR A 5 59.01 48.99 -68.38
N ILE A 6 59.62 49.44 -67.28
CA ILE A 6 59.96 48.64 -66.10
C ILE A 6 59.79 49.44 -64.80
N ILE A 7 59.26 48.80 -63.76
CA ILE A 7 59.14 49.37 -62.41
C ILE A 7 60.45 49.10 -61.67
N ASN A 8 61.27 50.13 -61.47
CA ASN A 8 62.58 50.03 -60.85
C ASN A 8 62.50 49.74 -59.35
N ASN A 9 61.62 50.46 -58.65
CA ASN A 9 61.43 50.33 -57.21
C ASN A 9 60.08 50.93 -56.78
N VAL A 10 59.53 50.40 -55.69
CA VAL A 10 58.41 50.99 -54.95
C VAL A 10 58.87 51.21 -53.52
N GLY A 11 58.97 52.48 -53.11
CA GLY A 11 59.31 52.87 -51.76
C GLY A 11 58.06 53.20 -50.95
N LEU A 12 58.05 52.78 -49.69
CA LEU A 12 57.10 53.24 -48.69
C LEU A 12 57.89 54.02 -47.64
N GLN A 13 57.35 55.13 -47.15
CA GLN A 13 57.95 55.90 -46.07
C GLN A 13 56.86 56.39 -45.12
N ILE A 14 57.02 56.06 -43.84
CA ILE A 14 56.15 56.54 -42.76
C ILE A 14 56.89 57.65 -42.01
N SER A 15 56.25 58.82 -41.88
CA SER A 15 56.80 59.99 -41.20
C SER A 15 55.78 60.57 -40.19
N PRO A 16 56.14 60.75 -38.91
CA PRO A 16 57.41 60.38 -38.25
C PRO A 16 57.62 58.86 -38.16
N ARG A 17 58.85 58.42 -37.86
CA ARG A 17 59.20 56.99 -37.75
C ARG A 17 58.51 56.37 -36.52
N SER A 18 58.06 55.13 -36.66
CA SER A 18 57.46 54.33 -35.59
C SER A 18 58.45 54.09 -34.42
N PRO A 19 57.98 54.03 -33.15
CA PRO A 19 56.61 54.23 -32.66
C PRO A 19 56.21 55.71 -32.54
N VAL A 20 54.90 56.00 -32.60
CA VAL A 20 54.34 57.36 -32.50
C VAL A 20 53.25 57.43 -31.44
N ASP A 21 53.15 58.52 -30.69
CA ASP A 21 52.09 58.68 -29.69
C ASP A 21 50.73 58.95 -30.34
N SER A 22 49.67 58.41 -29.74
CA SER A 22 48.28 58.61 -30.18
C SER A 22 47.95 60.10 -30.23
N GLY A 23 47.46 60.57 -31.37
CA GLY A 23 47.19 61.99 -31.63
C GLY A 23 48.18 62.62 -32.61
N THR A 24 49.34 62.00 -32.80
CA THR A 24 50.36 62.49 -33.74
C THR A 24 49.87 62.36 -35.17
N PRO A 25 49.95 63.42 -36.00
CA PRO A 25 49.65 63.31 -37.42
C PRO A 25 50.72 62.46 -38.11
N VAL A 26 50.33 61.36 -38.75
CA VAL A 26 51.24 60.47 -39.47
C VAL A 26 50.98 60.57 -40.96
N SER A 27 52.03 60.74 -41.74
CA SER A 27 51.99 60.71 -43.19
C SER A 27 52.64 59.43 -43.71
N ILE A 28 51.92 58.73 -44.58
CA ILE A 28 52.37 57.53 -45.28
C ILE A 28 52.56 57.88 -46.74
N ARG A 29 53.82 57.98 -47.16
CA ARG A 29 54.20 58.33 -48.53
C ARG A 29 54.61 57.07 -49.29
N CYS A 30 53.91 56.78 -50.37
CA CYS A 30 54.30 55.74 -51.32
C CYS A 30 54.88 56.39 -52.59
N GLN A 31 56.02 55.89 -53.05
CA GLN A 31 56.74 56.42 -54.21
C GLN A 31 57.13 55.30 -55.18
N VAL A 32 57.02 55.54 -56.47
CA VAL A 32 57.39 54.60 -57.53
C VAL A 32 58.40 55.21 -58.47
N SER A 33 59.41 54.43 -58.86
CA SER A 33 60.34 54.80 -59.93
C SER A 33 60.11 53.89 -61.12
N VAL A 34 59.81 54.48 -62.28
CA VAL A 34 59.52 53.75 -63.53
C VAL A 34 60.43 54.27 -64.64
N SER A 35 61.10 53.36 -65.35
CA SER A 35 61.86 53.69 -66.56
C SER A 35 61.04 53.30 -67.80
N SER A 36 60.95 54.20 -68.78
CA SER A 36 60.18 54.01 -70.03
C SER A 36 61.00 54.47 -71.23
N SER A 37 60.94 53.71 -72.33
CA SER A 37 61.62 54.03 -73.59
C SER A 37 60.97 55.17 -74.39
N SER A 38 59.78 55.63 -73.98
CA SER A 38 59.08 56.79 -74.55
C SER A 38 58.55 57.70 -73.44
N ILE A 39 58.59 59.03 -73.64
CA ILE A 39 58.23 60.08 -72.65
C ILE A 39 56.71 60.16 -72.35
N SER A 40 55.96 59.09 -72.57
CA SER A 40 54.54 59.03 -72.19
C SER A 40 54.39 59.05 -70.66
N LYS A 41 53.62 60.00 -70.11
CA LYS A 41 53.20 59.99 -68.70
C LYS A 41 52.38 58.72 -68.43
N LEU A 42 53.00 57.73 -67.80
CA LEU A 42 52.31 56.49 -67.43
C LEU A 42 51.43 56.75 -66.20
N THR A 43 50.23 56.18 -66.19
CA THR A 43 49.35 56.22 -65.02
C THR A 43 49.76 55.12 -64.05
N HIS A 44 49.91 55.48 -62.78
CA HIS A 44 50.25 54.59 -61.68
C HIS A 44 49.02 54.39 -60.80
N GLN A 45 48.66 53.12 -60.57
CA GLN A 45 47.65 52.75 -59.58
C GLN A 45 48.34 52.36 -58.28
N PHE A 46 48.22 53.22 -57.26
CA PHE A 46 48.70 52.98 -55.91
C PHE A 46 47.61 52.30 -55.09
N LEU A 47 47.95 51.20 -54.43
CA LEU A 47 47.11 50.49 -53.48
C LEU A 47 47.88 50.37 -52.17
N LEU A 48 47.42 51.07 -51.14
CA LEU A 48 47.95 50.98 -49.78
C LEU A 48 47.13 49.97 -48.99
N THR A 49 47.81 48.97 -48.43
CA THR A 49 47.22 47.96 -47.55
C THR A 49 47.75 48.12 -46.13
N ARG A 50 46.92 47.80 -45.14
CA ARG A 50 47.26 47.66 -43.72
C ARG A 50 46.88 46.25 -43.28
N ASP A 51 47.87 45.45 -42.89
CA ASP A 51 47.71 44.03 -42.56
C ASP A 51 46.93 43.27 -43.64
N ASP A 52 47.37 43.43 -44.90
CA ASP A 52 46.77 42.87 -46.11
C ASP A 52 45.35 43.38 -46.48
N VAL A 53 44.77 44.28 -45.68
CA VAL A 53 43.48 44.92 -45.98
C VAL A 53 43.70 46.23 -46.75
N PRO A 54 43.07 46.43 -47.93
CA PRO A 54 43.20 47.69 -48.68
C PRO A 54 42.53 48.84 -47.94
N ILE A 55 43.29 49.88 -47.60
CA ILE A 55 42.81 51.06 -46.86
C ILE A 55 42.74 52.33 -47.71
N HIS A 56 43.53 52.40 -48.79
CA HIS A 56 43.52 53.52 -49.71
C HIS A 56 43.94 53.08 -51.12
N SER A 57 43.29 53.62 -52.15
CA SER A 57 43.61 53.36 -53.54
C SER A 57 43.52 54.65 -54.33
N SER A 58 44.50 54.92 -55.19
CA SER A 58 44.53 56.13 -56.01
C SER A 58 45.21 55.87 -57.35
N ASN A 59 44.71 56.55 -58.38
CA ASN A 59 45.26 56.50 -59.73
C ASN A 59 45.79 57.89 -60.08
N THR A 60 47.09 58.02 -60.33
CA THR A 60 47.72 59.30 -60.64
C THR A 60 48.85 59.13 -61.66
N THR A 61 49.19 60.20 -62.38
CA THR A 61 50.41 60.25 -63.21
C THR A 61 51.63 60.70 -62.41
N GLU A 62 51.44 61.12 -61.16
CA GLU A 62 52.53 61.49 -60.25
C GLU A 62 53.27 60.24 -59.75
N GLU A 63 54.55 60.40 -59.45
CA GLU A 63 55.42 59.32 -58.99
C GLU A 63 55.28 59.03 -57.48
N SER A 64 54.48 59.80 -56.74
CA SER A 64 54.21 59.55 -55.32
C SER A 64 52.80 59.94 -54.88
N VAL A 65 52.28 59.24 -53.87
CA VAL A 65 51.00 59.54 -53.19
C VAL A 65 51.22 59.58 -51.69
N GLU A 66 50.54 60.49 -51.01
CA GLU A 66 50.59 60.68 -49.57
C GLU A 66 49.23 60.39 -48.93
N TYR A 67 49.21 59.54 -47.91
CA TYR A 67 48.02 59.20 -47.12
C TYR A 67 48.21 59.69 -45.68
N ALA A 68 47.33 60.58 -45.23
CA ALA A 68 47.44 61.22 -43.92
C ALA A 68 46.51 60.57 -42.88
N LEU A 69 47.08 60.20 -41.73
CA LEU A 69 46.41 59.76 -40.52
C LEU A 69 46.40 60.91 -39.52
N THR A 70 45.32 61.71 -39.53
CA THR A 70 45.19 62.92 -38.70
C THR A 70 43.90 62.91 -37.90
N PRO A 71 43.92 62.61 -36.58
CA PRO A 71 45.06 62.07 -35.80
C PRO A 71 45.27 60.56 -36.02
N ALA A 72 46.50 60.08 -35.86
CA ALA A 72 46.77 58.64 -35.81
C ALA A 72 46.29 58.07 -34.46
N ARG A 73 45.56 56.95 -34.51
CA ARG A 73 44.99 56.27 -33.34
C ARG A 73 45.52 54.85 -33.22
N ALA A 74 45.27 54.20 -32.08
CA ALA A 74 45.81 52.86 -31.85
C ALA A 74 45.28 51.83 -32.86
N ALA A 75 44.04 52.00 -33.35
CA ALA A 75 43.45 51.21 -34.45
C ALA A 75 44.14 51.43 -35.81
N ASP A 76 44.99 52.45 -35.94
CA ASP A 76 45.81 52.69 -37.13
C ASP A 76 47.17 51.99 -37.09
N SER A 77 47.47 51.29 -35.99
CA SER A 77 48.65 50.42 -35.90
C SER A 77 48.51 49.21 -36.80
N GLY A 78 49.59 48.81 -37.45
CA GLY A 78 49.59 47.67 -38.37
C GLY A 78 50.79 47.66 -39.30
N THR A 79 50.80 46.68 -40.19
CA THR A 79 51.85 46.50 -41.20
C THR A 79 51.37 47.10 -42.52
N TYR A 80 52.02 48.17 -42.95
CA TYR A 80 51.66 48.88 -44.18
C TYR A 80 52.49 48.37 -45.35
N GLU A 81 51.83 48.03 -46.46
CA GLU A 81 52.46 47.71 -47.75
C GLU A 81 51.82 48.57 -48.83
N CYS A 82 52.63 49.11 -49.74
CA CYS A 82 52.13 49.80 -50.92
C CYS A 82 52.41 48.96 -52.17
N ARG A 83 51.36 48.64 -52.91
CA ARG A 83 51.44 47.99 -54.22
C ARG A 83 51.15 48.99 -55.32
N VAL A 84 52.04 49.06 -56.29
CA VAL A 84 51.87 49.95 -57.45
C VAL A 84 51.72 49.11 -58.72
N THR A 85 50.66 49.40 -59.47
CA THR A 85 50.36 48.73 -60.75
C THR A 85 50.47 49.74 -61.88
N VAL A 86 51.24 49.40 -62.91
CA VAL A 86 51.43 50.20 -64.12
C VAL A 86 51.11 49.31 -65.32
N LYS A 87 49.93 49.55 -65.93
CA LYS A 87 49.34 48.69 -66.98
C LYS A 87 49.22 47.23 -66.51
N ASP A 88 50.06 46.33 -67.03
CA ASP A 88 50.04 44.88 -66.79
C ASP A 88 51.06 44.42 -65.73
N LYS A 89 51.96 45.31 -65.26
CA LYS A 89 52.98 44.98 -64.27
C LYS A 89 52.65 45.59 -62.92
N SER A 90 52.82 44.83 -61.84
CA SER A 90 52.69 45.31 -60.47
C SER A 90 53.92 44.98 -59.64
N ARG A 91 54.19 45.81 -58.63
CA ARG A 91 55.27 45.60 -57.66
C ARG A 91 54.86 46.15 -56.30
N SER A 92 55.19 45.44 -55.23
CA SER A 92 54.97 45.89 -53.85
C SER A 92 56.24 46.51 -53.25
N SER A 93 56.05 47.43 -52.31
CA SER A 93 57.11 47.97 -51.44
C SER A 93 57.53 46.96 -50.38
N ILE A 94 58.65 47.21 -49.70
CA ILE A 94 58.96 46.55 -48.43
C ILE A 94 57.97 47.05 -47.38
N SER A 95 57.33 46.14 -46.66
CA SER A 95 56.33 46.50 -45.65
C SER A 95 56.97 47.23 -44.46
N GLN A 96 56.29 48.26 -43.93
CA GLN A 96 56.72 49.01 -42.75
C GLN A 96 55.67 48.92 -41.65
N LYS A 97 56.13 48.71 -40.42
CA LYS A 97 55.26 48.64 -39.24
C LYS A 97 55.08 50.03 -38.64
N LEU A 98 53.83 50.41 -38.39
CA LEU A 98 53.45 51.56 -37.59
C LEU A 98 52.84 51.06 -36.28
N ASP A 99 53.40 51.48 -35.15
CA ASP A 99 52.85 51.25 -33.80
C ASP A 99 52.48 52.60 -33.19
N VAL A 100 51.18 52.82 -32.97
CA VAL A 100 50.64 54.02 -32.33
C VAL A 100 50.43 53.73 -30.85
N THR A 101 51.20 54.37 -29.97
CA THR A 101 51.20 54.14 -28.52
C THR A 101 50.21 55.04 -27.77
N GLY A 102 49.54 54.50 -26.77
CA GLY A 102 48.54 55.23 -25.98
C GLY A 102 47.14 55.25 -26.59
N LEU A 103 46.18 55.71 -25.80
CA LEU A 103 44.74 55.76 -26.10
C LEU A 103 44.15 57.10 -25.61
N GLN A 104 43.10 57.59 -26.26
CA GLN A 104 42.39 58.80 -25.80
C GLN A 104 41.83 58.61 -24.38
N THR A 105 41.91 59.61 -23.51
CA THR A 105 41.20 59.57 -22.23
C THR A 105 39.70 59.79 -22.45
N PRO A 106 38.82 58.90 -21.95
CA PRO A 106 37.39 59.01 -22.22
C PRO A 106 36.74 60.15 -21.43
N LYS A 107 35.64 60.67 -21.97
CA LYS A 107 34.80 61.68 -21.34
C LYS A 107 33.51 61.05 -20.81
N LEU A 108 33.32 61.16 -19.50
CA LEU A 108 32.08 60.78 -18.81
C LEU A 108 31.11 61.96 -18.75
N SER A 109 29.83 61.71 -18.94
CA SER A 109 28.75 62.68 -18.73
C SER A 109 27.52 62.00 -18.12
N LEU A 110 26.81 62.71 -17.25
CA LEU A 110 25.64 62.20 -16.51
C LEU A 110 24.41 63.07 -16.83
N ASN A 111 23.23 62.45 -16.93
CA ASN A 111 21.98 63.20 -17.11
C ASN A 111 21.41 63.78 -15.80
N ASN A 112 21.73 63.18 -14.64
CA ASN A 112 21.29 63.60 -13.32
C ASN A 112 22.45 63.49 -12.32
N LEU A 113 22.78 64.60 -11.64
CA LEU A 113 23.86 64.68 -10.65
C LEU A 113 23.37 64.47 -9.21
N THR A 114 22.06 64.53 -8.97
CA THR A 114 21.47 64.37 -7.63
C THR A 114 20.30 63.37 -7.63
N PRO A 115 20.53 62.10 -7.98
CA PRO A 115 19.49 61.07 -7.95
C PRO A 115 19.07 60.75 -6.50
N TYR A 116 17.84 60.29 -6.32
CA TYR A 116 17.36 59.70 -5.07
C TYR A 116 17.86 58.26 -4.93
N GLU A 117 17.88 57.75 -3.68
CA GLU A 117 18.17 56.34 -3.39
C GLU A 117 17.34 55.42 -4.31
N ASN A 118 18.00 54.53 -5.07
CA ASN A 118 17.37 53.61 -6.03
C ASN A 118 16.73 54.25 -7.29
N GLU A 119 16.90 55.54 -7.52
CA GLU A 119 16.55 56.18 -8.80
C GLU A 119 17.52 55.75 -9.91
N GLU A 120 16.99 55.52 -11.11
CA GLU A 120 17.79 55.18 -12.28
C GLU A 120 18.20 56.44 -13.05
N PHE A 121 19.48 56.56 -13.38
CA PHE A 121 20.02 57.67 -14.16
C PHE A 121 20.99 57.16 -15.23
N VAL A 122 21.25 57.98 -16.24
CA VAL A 122 22.03 57.59 -17.43
C VAL A 122 23.42 58.21 -17.36
N ALA A 123 24.43 57.36 -17.53
CA ALA A 123 25.83 57.73 -17.67
C ALA A 123 26.34 57.40 -19.07
N THR A 124 26.88 58.40 -19.75
CA THR A 124 27.44 58.27 -21.10
C THR A 124 28.95 58.41 -21.03
N CYS A 125 29.68 57.37 -21.44
CA CYS A 125 31.13 57.39 -21.57
C CYS A 125 31.50 57.41 -23.05
N SER A 126 32.37 58.35 -23.46
CA SER A 126 32.68 58.60 -24.87
C SER A 126 34.18 58.78 -25.12
N ALA A 127 34.68 58.19 -26.20
CA ALA A 127 36.04 58.31 -26.73
C ALA A 127 35.96 58.73 -28.21
N PRO A 128 35.54 59.98 -28.49
CA PRO A 128 35.02 60.40 -29.80
C PRO A 128 36.02 60.25 -30.95
N GLU A 129 37.32 60.26 -30.67
CA GLU A 129 38.37 60.21 -31.67
C GLU A 129 38.94 58.81 -31.88
N GLU A 130 38.51 57.82 -31.11
CA GLU A 130 38.87 56.42 -31.29
C GLU A 130 37.96 55.73 -32.32
N LYS A 131 38.51 54.70 -32.97
CA LYS A 131 37.85 53.96 -34.06
C LYS A 131 37.80 52.48 -33.75
N GLY A 132 36.70 51.83 -34.13
CA GLY A 132 36.49 50.40 -33.93
C GLY A 132 35.62 50.09 -32.71
N PRO A 133 35.38 48.80 -32.44
CA PRO A 133 34.55 48.37 -31.32
C PRO A 133 35.27 48.62 -30.00
N LEU A 134 34.65 49.41 -29.12
CA LEU A 134 35.19 49.76 -27.81
C LEU A 134 34.39 49.04 -26.71
N LYS A 135 35.10 48.63 -25.66
CA LYS A 135 34.51 48.03 -24.48
C LYS A 135 34.68 48.97 -23.29
N PHE A 136 33.58 49.59 -22.86
CA PHE A 136 33.55 50.59 -21.80
C PHE A 136 33.31 49.95 -20.43
N HIS A 137 34.04 50.41 -19.42
CA HIS A 137 33.85 50.05 -18.02
C HIS A 137 33.49 51.29 -17.20
N PHE A 138 32.46 51.18 -16.37
CA PHE A 138 32.01 52.22 -15.46
C PHE A 138 32.40 51.86 -14.03
N TYR A 139 32.88 52.85 -13.29
CA TYR A 139 33.39 52.72 -11.94
C TYR A 139 32.63 53.61 -10.98
N GLN A 140 32.44 53.12 -9.75
CA GLN A 140 31.95 53.90 -8.62
C GLN A 140 32.97 53.89 -7.49
N ARG A 141 33.06 55.00 -6.75
CA ARG A 141 33.89 55.11 -5.55
C ARG A 141 33.15 55.89 -4.47
N PHE A 142 33.11 55.32 -3.27
CA PHE A 142 32.60 56.00 -2.07
C PHE A 142 33.80 56.38 -1.18
N ARG A 143 33.93 57.68 -0.85
CA ARG A 143 35.05 58.21 -0.04
C ARG A 143 36.43 57.87 -0.64
N THR A 144 37.45 57.61 0.19
CA THR A 144 38.83 57.28 -0.18
C THR A 144 39.06 55.79 -0.52
N GLY A 145 38.00 55.05 -0.89
CA GLY A 145 38.11 53.64 -1.28
C GLY A 145 38.73 53.42 -2.65
N GLU A 146 38.93 52.17 -3.05
CA GLU A 146 39.31 51.85 -4.44
C GLU A 146 38.07 51.93 -5.38
N PRO A 147 38.25 52.31 -6.65
CA PRO A 147 37.16 52.32 -7.64
C PRO A 147 36.63 50.91 -7.91
N GLU A 148 35.33 50.70 -7.73
CA GLU A 148 34.64 49.43 -8.00
C GLU A 148 33.95 49.47 -9.37
N MET A 149 34.14 48.45 -10.20
CA MET A 149 33.48 48.36 -11.49
C MET A 149 32.00 47.99 -11.32
N ILE A 150 31.10 48.84 -11.81
CA ILE A 150 29.64 48.67 -11.67
C ILE A 150 28.96 48.15 -12.94
N LYS A 151 29.55 48.42 -14.11
CA LYS A 151 28.95 48.04 -15.39
C LYS A 151 29.98 47.99 -16.50
N GLN A 152 29.81 47.06 -17.43
CA GLN A 152 30.65 46.90 -18.61
C GLN A 152 29.78 46.74 -19.85
N LEU A 153 30.01 47.53 -20.89
CA LEU A 153 29.28 47.48 -22.15
C LEU A 153 30.25 47.43 -23.34
N GLN A 154 29.95 46.60 -24.33
CA GLN A 154 30.67 46.58 -25.60
C GLN A 154 29.82 47.22 -26.69
N THR A 155 30.39 48.18 -27.40
CA THR A 155 29.70 48.96 -28.43
C THR A 155 30.53 48.97 -29.71
N ALA A 156 29.85 49.01 -30.86
CA ALA A 156 30.50 49.17 -32.16
C ALA A 156 30.90 50.64 -32.44
N GLY A 157 30.40 51.58 -31.62
CA GLY A 157 30.67 53.00 -31.74
C GLY A 157 31.75 53.50 -30.78
N ASN A 158 31.97 54.82 -30.83
CA ASN A 158 32.93 55.54 -29.99
C ASN A 158 32.34 56.04 -28.66
N SER A 159 31.10 55.66 -28.32
CA SER A 159 30.44 56.02 -27.07
C SER A 159 29.45 54.95 -26.62
N SER A 160 29.24 54.84 -25.30
CA SER A 160 28.26 53.94 -24.69
C SER A 160 27.45 54.64 -23.60
N GLU A 161 26.14 54.40 -23.58
CA GLU A 161 25.23 54.84 -22.53
C GLU A 161 24.92 53.67 -21.57
N ALA A 162 24.95 53.94 -20.27
CA ALA A 162 24.67 52.96 -19.23
C ALA A 162 23.67 53.53 -18.22
N THR A 163 22.55 52.83 -18.03
CA THR A 163 21.64 53.10 -16.91
C THR A 163 22.24 52.57 -15.62
N LEU A 164 22.45 53.43 -14.63
CA LEU A 164 23.05 53.16 -13.34
C LEU A 164 22.01 53.31 -12.22
N LYS A 165 22.17 52.51 -11.15
CA LYS A 165 21.34 52.55 -9.95
C LYS A 165 22.21 52.42 -8.71
N ILE A 166 22.25 53.46 -7.89
CA ILE A 166 23.08 53.51 -6.69
C ILE A 166 22.21 53.38 -5.43
N ARG A 167 22.56 52.43 -4.56
CA ARG A 167 21.84 52.16 -3.30
C ARG A 167 22.36 52.97 -2.11
N HIS A 168 23.65 53.29 -2.10
CA HIS A 168 24.28 53.95 -0.96
C HIS A 168 24.02 55.46 -0.98
N ILE A 169 23.58 55.99 0.16
CA ILE A 169 23.27 57.40 0.36
C ILE A 169 24.55 58.19 0.61
N GLY A 170 24.62 59.41 0.07
CA GLY A 170 25.74 60.33 0.27
C GLY A 170 26.50 60.59 -1.02
N GLU A 171 27.76 61.02 -0.88
CA GLU A 171 28.61 61.39 -1.99
C GLU A 171 29.28 60.16 -2.62
N CYS A 172 29.18 60.06 -3.95
CA CYS A 172 29.80 59.02 -4.76
C CYS A 172 30.55 59.68 -5.93
N PHE A 173 31.67 59.10 -6.33
CA PHE A 173 32.46 59.54 -7.48
C PHE A 173 32.35 58.49 -8.59
N LEU A 174 31.96 58.92 -9.78
CA LEU A 174 31.86 58.06 -10.96
C LEU A 174 32.98 58.37 -11.94
N SER A 175 33.56 57.31 -12.53
CA SER A 175 34.55 57.41 -13.60
C SER A 175 34.34 56.29 -14.62
N CYS A 176 34.95 56.40 -15.79
CA CYS A 176 34.92 55.34 -16.78
C CYS A 176 36.27 55.17 -17.49
N ASP A 177 36.51 53.98 -18.02
CA ASP A 177 37.58 53.71 -18.99
C ASP A 177 37.05 52.85 -20.15
N TYR A 178 37.92 52.57 -21.12
CA TYR A 178 37.61 51.60 -22.16
C TYR A 178 38.82 50.75 -22.55
N GLU A 179 38.53 49.63 -23.20
CA GLU A 179 39.48 48.66 -23.70
C GLU A 179 39.27 48.48 -25.21
N ILE A 180 40.38 48.43 -25.96
CA ILE A 180 40.41 48.08 -27.39
C ILE A 180 41.11 46.73 -27.54
N SER A 181 40.44 45.79 -28.20
CA SER A 181 41.02 44.50 -28.56
C SER A 181 41.72 44.59 -29.92
N MET A 182 43.05 44.44 -29.93
CA MET A 182 43.86 44.40 -31.15
C MET A 182 44.37 42.98 -31.41
N VAL A 183 44.88 42.71 -32.62
CA VAL A 183 45.39 41.39 -33.03
C VAL A 183 46.57 40.92 -32.18
N SER A 184 47.37 41.85 -31.63
CA SER A 184 48.53 41.53 -30.79
C SER A 184 48.20 41.47 -29.30
N GLU A 185 47.46 42.45 -28.77
CA GLU A 185 47.19 42.58 -27.32
C GLU A 185 46.00 43.53 -27.08
N ASN A 186 45.32 43.36 -25.94
CA ASN A 186 44.31 44.32 -25.50
C ASN A 186 44.98 45.52 -24.83
N ARG A 187 44.57 46.74 -25.22
CA ARG A 187 45.05 47.98 -24.61
C ARG A 187 43.93 48.70 -23.89
N ARG A 188 44.25 49.27 -22.74
CA ARG A 188 43.30 49.95 -21.84
C ARG A 188 43.60 51.44 -21.74
N SER A 189 42.56 52.28 -21.80
CA SER A 189 42.70 53.72 -21.64
C SER A 189 42.99 54.11 -20.18
N ASN A 190 43.40 55.35 -19.97
CA ASN A 190 43.34 55.93 -18.62
C ASN A 190 41.87 56.13 -18.21
N LEU A 191 41.64 56.30 -16.91
CA LEU A 191 40.34 56.67 -16.35
C LEU A 191 39.96 58.11 -16.78
N SER A 192 38.67 58.33 -16.96
CA SER A 192 38.08 59.66 -17.11
C SER A 192 38.25 60.49 -15.83
N ASP A 193 38.02 61.80 -15.94
CA ASP A 193 37.78 62.64 -14.78
C ASP A 193 36.62 62.08 -13.94
N GLU A 194 36.72 62.23 -12.62
CA GLU A 194 35.68 61.80 -11.69
C GLU A 194 34.57 62.83 -11.59
N ILE A 195 33.33 62.37 -11.68
CA ILE A 195 32.14 63.21 -11.46
C ILE A 195 31.55 62.87 -10.09
N GLN A 196 31.42 63.88 -9.23
CA GLN A 196 30.76 63.77 -7.94
C GLN A 196 29.24 63.76 -8.11
N VAL A 197 28.59 62.76 -7.52
CA VAL A 197 27.13 62.54 -7.50
C VAL A 197 26.66 62.51 -6.05
N LEU A 198 25.59 63.25 -5.73
CA LEU A 198 25.00 63.29 -4.39
C LEU A 198 23.68 62.53 -4.35
N ILE A 199 23.68 61.34 -3.73
CA ILE A 199 22.49 60.50 -3.62
C ILE A 199 21.62 60.99 -2.45
N LYS A 200 20.41 61.48 -2.75
CA LYS A 200 19.45 62.02 -1.77
C LYS A 200 18.56 60.91 -1.18
N VAL A 201 18.18 61.07 0.08
CA VAL A 201 17.16 60.22 0.73
C VAL A 201 15.77 60.72 0.38
N LEU A 202 14.87 59.80 0.01
CA LEU A 202 13.45 60.07 -0.16
C LEU A 202 12.70 59.69 1.14
N ASN A 203 12.16 60.67 1.85
CA ASN A 203 11.56 60.51 3.18
C ASN A 203 10.08 60.05 3.09
N ILE A 204 9.81 58.92 2.44
CA ILE A 204 8.48 58.29 2.42
C ILE A 204 8.32 57.37 3.62
N VAL A 205 7.37 57.68 4.51
CA VAL A 205 7.06 56.84 5.68
C VAL A 205 5.60 56.39 5.63
N PRO A 206 5.32 55.12 5.31
CA PRO A 206 3.97 54.57 5.41
C PRO A 206 3.58 54.32 6.86
N VAL A 207 2.35 54.71 7.21
CA VAL A 207 1.73 54.51 8.52
C VAL A 207 0.49 53.64 8.33
N MET A 208 0.41 52.55 9.09
CA MET A 208 -0.72 51.62 9.07
C MET A 208 -1.39 51.56 10.44
N ASN A 209 -2.72 51.70 10.45
CA ASN A 209 -3.56 51.60 11.63
C ASN A 209 -4.62 50.51 11.39
N ILE A 210 -4.79 49.61 12.36
CA ILE A 210 -5.78 48.53 12.32
C ILE A 210 -6.82 48.81 13.42
N LEU A 211 -8.08 48.97 13.02
CA LEU A 211 -9.21 49.20 13.91
C LEU A 211 -10.13 47.97 13.94
N PRO A 212 -10.70 47.61 15.11
CA PRO A 212 -10.55 48.29 16.40
C PRO A 212 -9.24 47.94 17.14
N SER A 213 -8.65 46.77 16.88
CA SER A 213 -7.38 46.35 17.47
C SER A 213 -6.68 45.30 16.60
N GLN A 214 -5.45 44.92 16.94
CA GLN A 214 -4.69 43.84 16.29
C GLN A 214 -5.18 42.44 16.68
N VAL A 215 -5.95 42.32 17.77
CA VAL A 215 -6.51 41.07 18.27
C VAL A 215 -8.02 41.15 18.16
N VAL A 216 -8.57 40.38 17.24
CA VAL A 216 -10.00 40.38 16.92
C VAL A 216 -10.55 38.97 16.97
N PHE A 217 -11.86 38.84 17.00
CA PHE A 217 -12.51 37.54 16.96
C PHE A 217 -13.09 37.27 15.58
N GLU A 218 -13.20 35.99 15.23
CA GLU A 218 -13.91 35.53 14.03
C GLU A 218 -15.25 36.26 13.87
N GLY A 219 -15.53 36.80 12.68
CA GLY A 219 -16.72 37.58 12.37
C GLY A 219 -16.65 39.07 12.73
N ASP A 220 -15.57 39.55 13.36
CA ASP A 220 -15.35 40.99 13.52
C ASP A 220 -15.12 41.67 12.17
N THR A 221 -15.62 42.89 12.02
CA THR A 221 -15.26 43.74 10.89
C THR A 221 -14.02 44.55 11.24
N VAL A 222 -12.95 44.35 10.50
CA VAL A 222 -11.67 45.04 10.67
C VAL A 222 -11.52 46.11 9.60
N GLU A 223 -11.06 47.29 10.00
CA GLU A 223 -10.68 48.37 9.09
C GLU A 223 -9.17 48.60 9.15
N VAL A 224 -8.52 48.46 8.00
CA VAL A 224 -7.09 48.75 7.84
C VAL A 224 -6.95 50.06 7.09
N ILE A 225 -6.39 51.05 7.77
CA ILE A 225 -6.11 52.38 7.23
C ILE A 225 -4.62 52.48 7.00
N CYS A 226 -4.20 52.67 5.75
CA CYS A 226 -2.82 53.01 5.45
C CYS A 226 -2.72 54.41 4.82
N ARG A 227 -1.75 55.20 5.29
CA ARG A 227 -1.49 56.56 4.82
C ARG A 227 0.00 56.85 4.78
N VAL A 228 0.42 57.73 3.87
CA VAL A 228 1.79 58.25 3.82
C VAL A 228 1.78 59.68 4.34
N MET A 229 2.72 59.99 5.24
CA MET A 229 2.78 61.31 5.92
C MET A 229 3.53 62.39 5.12
N ASP A 230 3.90 62.14 3.85
CA ASP A 230 4.57 63.11 2.97
C ASP A 230 3.59 63.65 1.92
N SER A 231 3.43 64.98 1.88
CA SER A 231 2.40 65.71 1.12
C SER A 231 2.88 66.24 -0.23
N ARG A 232 4.10 65.89 -0.66
CA ARG A 232 4.80 66.62 -1.74
C ARG A 232 4.72 66.01 -3.13
N SER A 233 4.04 64.88 -3.34
CA SER A 233 3.98 64.27 -4.67
C SER A 233 2.64 63.58 -4.95
N GLU A 234 1.99 63.98 -6.05
CA GLU A 234 0.80 63.32 -6.63
C GLU A 234 1.13 61.94 -7.25
N GLN A 235 2.39 61.49 -7.18
CA GLN A 235 2.90 60.27 -7.80
C GLN A 235 3.15 59.11 -6.81
N ILE A 236 2.70 59.24 -5.55
CA ILE A 236 2.84 58.17 -4.55
C ILE A 236 1.63 57.24 -4.64
N GLU A 237 1.90 55.94 -4.83
CA GLU A 237 0.90 54.89 -4.78
C GLU A 237 1.05 54.06 -3.50
N VAL A 238 -0.07 53.79 -2.84
CA VAL A 238 -0.12 52.99 -1.61
C VAL A 238 -0.89 51.70 -1.86
N PHE A 239 -0.31 50.59 -1.41
CA PHE A 239 -0.85 49.24 -1.55
C PHE A 239 -1.00 48.60 -0.19
N LEU A 240 -2.15 47.96 0.04
CA LEU A 240 -2.35 47.04 1.15
C LEU A 240 -2.25 45.62 0.63
N VAL A 241 -1.34 44.84 1.22
CA VAL A 241 -1.01 43.48 0.78
C VAL A 241 -1.18 42.52 1.96
N LYS A 242 -1.75 41.34 1.69
CA LYS A 242 -1.86 40.21 2.62
C LYS A 242 -1.58 38.93 1.85
N ASP A 243 -0.76 38.02 2.39
CA ASP A 243 -0.46 36.72 1.76
C ASP A 243 -0.01 36.81 0.28
N LYS A 244 0.76 37.85 -0.05
CA LYS A 244 1.20 38.21 -1.42
C LYS A 244 0.09 38.67 -2.39
N GLN A 245 -1.13 38.87 -1.90
CA GLN A 245 -2.25 39.42 -2.66
C GLN A 245 -2.49 40.89 -2.32
N ILE A 246 -2.73 41.73 -3.33
CA ILE A 246 -3.10 43.13 -3.14
C ILE A 246 -4.59 43.20 -2.78
N LEU A 247 -4.89 43.66 -1.56
CA LEU A 247 -6.26 43.85 -1.07
C LEU A 247 -6.87 45.16 -1.57
N LYS A 248 -6.08 46.23 -1.62
CA LYS A 248 -6.51 47.55 -2.10
C LYS A 248 -5.30 48.39 -2.55
N LYS A 249 -5.53 49.25 -3.55
CA LYS A 249 -4.59 50.26 -4.05
C LYS A 249 -5.25 51.63 -4.01
N SER A 250 -4.51 52.68 -3.67
CA SER A 250 -4.94 54.08 -3.73
C SER A 250 -3.72 55.01 -3.87
N GLY A 251 -3.95 56.32 -3.93
CA GLY A 251 -2.89 57.32 -3.82
C GLY A 251 -2.36 57.43 -2.38
N LEU A 252 -2.26 58.65 -1.85
CA LEU A 252 -1.69 58.97 -0.52
C LEU A 252 -2.28 58.19 0.68
N ALA A 253 -3.53 57.72 0.60
CA ALA A 253 -4.15 56.94 1.65
C ALA A 253 -5.22 55.96 1.12
N LEU A 254 -5.39 54.85 1.83
CA LEU A 254 -6.46 53.87 1.62
C LEU A 254 -7.08 53.43 2.96
N SER A 255 -8.36 53.11 2.92
CA SER A 255 -9.06 52.33 3.95
C SER A 255 -9.66 51.08 3.33
N HIS A 256 -9.44 49.92 3.94
CA HIS A 256 -9.99 48.63 3.52
C HIS A 256 -10.71 47.95 4.69
N ARG A 257 -11.99 47.64 4.51
CA ARG A 257 -12.84 46.97 5.51
C ARG A 257 -13.15 45.56 5.07
N PHE A 258 -12.95 44.59 5.94
CA PHE A 258 -13.29 43.18 5.69
C PHE A 258 -13.71 42.47 6.97
N VAL A 259 -14.46 41.37 6.83
CA VAL A 259 -14.89 40.52 7.95
C VAL A 259 -13.89 39.39 8.11
N VAL A 260 -13.31 39.24 9.31
CA VAL A 260 -12.28 38.22 9.57
C VAL A 260 -12.88 36.82 9.74
N LYS A 261 -12.22 35.81 9.17
CA LYS A 261 -12.58 34.39 9.25
C LYS A 261 -11.53 33.58 10.00
N GLU A 262 -11.86 32.34 10.34
CA GLU A 262 -10.89 31.35 10.83
C GLU A 262 -9.76 31.20 9.80
N GLY A 263 -8.52 31.51 10.21
CA GLY A 263 -7.33 31.46 9.34
C GLY A 263 -6.89 32.80 8.74
N ASP A 264 -7.63 33.90 8.96
CA ASP A 264 -7.22 35.23 8.50
C ASP A 264 -6.07 35.86 9.32
N SER A 265 -5.61 35.18 10.36
CA SER A 265 -4.41 35.57 11.10
C SER A 265 -3.20 35.60 10.18
N GLY A 266 -2.45 36.70 10.22
CA GLY A 266 -1.32 36.87 9.31
C GLY A 266 -0.74 38.27 9.36
N GLU A 267 0.28 38.50 8.52
CA GLU A 267 0.95 39.79 8.41
C GLU A 267 0.29 40.62 7.29
N LEU A 268 -0.17 41.81 7.65
CA LEU A 268 -0.60 42.84 6.71
C LEU A 268 0.61 43.73 6.40
N VAL A 269 0.80 44.04 5.12
CA VAL A 269 1.90 44.87 4.64
C VAL A 269 1.31 46.08 3.93
N CYS A 270 1.58 47.26 4.46
CA CYS A 270 1.33 48.49 3.72
C CYS A 270 2.60 48.94 2.99
N LYS A 271 2.52 49.06 1.66
CA LYS A 271 3.61 49.49 0.79
C LYS A 271 3.31 50.87 0.23
N ALA A 272 4.30 51.74 0.22
CA ALA A 272 4.29 53.01 -0.46
C ALA A 272 5.35 53.00 -1.56
N GLU A 273 4.93 53.33 -2.78
CA GLU A 273 5.75 53.32 -3.98
C GLU A 273 5.78 54.72 -4.59
N TRP A 274 6.97 55.17 -4.98
CA TRP A 274 7.19 56.39 -5.74
C TRP A 274 8.23 56.11 -6.81
N GLY A 275 7.78 56.01 -8.07
CA GLY A 275 8.64 55.51 -9.16
C GLY A 275 9.22 54.15 -8.82
N ASN A 276 10.56 54.05 -8.74
CA ASN A 276 11.27 52.81 -8.40
C ASN A 276 11.62 52.67 -6.91
N VAL A 277 11.16 53.60 -6.06
CA VAL A 277 11.44 53.60 -4.62
C VAL A 277 10.24 53.01 -3.89
N GLN A 278 10.48 51.95 -3.11
CA GLN A 278 9.44 51.29 -2.30
C GLN A 278 9.84 51.32 -0.82
N LYS A 279 8.90 51.68 0.05
CA LYS A 279 9.01 51.55 1.51
C LYS A 279 7.78 50.81 2.03
N GLU A 280 7.92 50.06 3.12
CA GLU A 280 6.83 49.23 3.65
C GLU A 280 6.74 49.24 5.17
N LYS A 281 5.53 48.99 5.68
CA LYS A 281 5.20 48.84 7.09
C LYS A 281 4.39 47.57 7.30
N ASN A 282 4.87 46.70 8.18
CA ASN A 282 4.22 45.44 8.49
C ASN A 282 3.51 45.50 9.84
N GLN A 283 2.39 44.78 9.96
CA GLN A 283 1.69 44.57 11.23
C GLN A 283 0.90 43.27 11.18
N ALA A 284 1.02 42.47 12.25
CA ALA A 284 0.30 41.22 12.37
C ALA A 284 -1.10 41.43 12.93
N ILE A 285 -2.08 40.72 12.39
CA ILE A 285 -3.42 40.58 12.95
C ILE A 285 -3.60 39.16 13.49
N THR A 286 -4.16 39.04 14.69
CA THR A 286 -4.48 37.76 15.33
C THR A 286 -5.98 37.59 15.44
N VAL A 287 -6.53 36.60 14.73
CA VAL A 287 -7.94 36.24 14.78
C VAL A 287 -8.12 35.09 15.77
N LYS A 288 -8.84 35.35 16.86
CA LYS A 288 -9.25 34.34 17.84
C LYS A 288 -10.58 33.72 17.42
N GLU A 289 -10.70 32.40 17.54
CA GLU A 289 -11.98 31.73 17.29
C GLU A 289 -13.01 32.12 18.37
N LEU A 290 -14.28 32.24 17.96
CA LEU A 290 -15.37 32.53 18.90
C LEU A 290 -15.82 31.31 19.70
N PHE A 291 -15.79 30.14 19.08
CA PHE A 291 -16.00 28.85 19.72
C PHE A 291 -15.32 27.72 18.94
N SER A 292 -14.88 26.70 19.67
CA SER A 292 -14.19 25.53 19.11
C SER A 292 -15.12 24.70 18.21
N LYS A 293 -14.55 24.03 17.20
CA LYS A 293 -15.32 23.07 16.36
C LYS A 293 -15.96 21.99 17.24
N PRO A 294 -17.24 21.62 17.01
CA PRO A 294 -17.92 20.65 17.84
C PRO A 294 -17.28 19.27 17.73
N GLN A 295 -17.24 18.54 18.84
CA GLN A 295 -16.73 17.18 18.93
C GLN A 295 -17.90 16.20 19.00
N LEU A 296 -17.95 15.29 18.02
CA LEU A 296 -18.91 14.19 18.00
C LEU A 296 -18.27 12.94 18.58
N THR A 297 -18.83 12.44 19.67
CA THR A 297 -18.45 11.18 20.32
C THR A 297 -19.59 10.17 20.29
N VAL A 298 -19.22 8.88 20.29
CA VAL A 298 -20.13 7.74 20.16
C VAL A 298 -19.87 6.79 21.31
N GLU A 299 -20.91 6.45 22.07
CA GLU A 299 -20.81 5.55 23.21
C GLU A 299 -21.93 4.49 23.16
N PRO A 300 -21.63 3.18 23.17
CA PRO A 300 -20.28 2.59 23.15
C PRO A 300 -19.63 2.61 21.76
N THR A 301 -18.31 2.35 21.70
CA THR A 301 -17.52 2.36 20.46
C THR A 301 -17.76 1.14 19.57
N GLU A 302 -18.00 -0.03 20.16
CA GLU A 302 -18.38 -1.25 19.45
C GLU A 302 -19.88 -1.47 19.53
N LEU A 303 -20.51 -1.56 18.35
CA LEU A 303 -21.96 -1.61 18.21
C LEU A 303 -22.40 -2.87 17.49
N PHE A 304 -23.27 -3.63 18.13
CA PHE A 304 -23.94 -4.78 17.53
C PHE A 304 -25.39 -4.45 17.18
N GLU A 305 -25.95 -5.15 16.20
CA GLU A 305 -27.38 -5.02 15.87
C GLU A 305 -28.26 -5.22 17.13
N GLY A 306 -29.19 -4.29 17.32
CA GLY A 306 -30.06 -4.22 18.50
C GLY A 306 -29.47 -3.48 19.70
N ASP A 307 -28.18 -3.13 19.70
CA ASP A 307 -27.61 -2.29 20.76
C ASP A 307 -28.18 -0.85 20.70
N ARG A 308 -28.05 -0.11 21.79
CA ARG A 308 -28.31 1.34 21.83
C ARG A 308 -26.98 2.08 21.92
N PHE A 309 -26.82 3.12 21.10
CA PHE A 309 -25.66 4.01 21.16
C PHE A 309 -26.07 5.46 21.31
N LYS A 310 -25.26 6.20 22.05
CA LYS A 310 -25.42 7.61 22.33
C LYS A 310 -24.43 8.39 21.49
N LEU A 311 -24.95 9.25 20.63
CA LEU A 311 -24.20 10.32 19.99
C LEU A 311 -24.17 11.50 20.94
N THR A 312 -22.99 12.04 21.19
CA THR A 312 -22.81 13.23 22.02
C THR A 312 -22.07 14.27 21.19
N CYS A 313 -22.65 15.45 21.05
CA CYS A 313 -22.03 16.58 20.39
C CYS A 313 -21.71 17.66 21.41
N SER A 314 -20.46 18.09 21.49
CA SER A 314 -20.01 19.07 22.48
C SER A 314 -19.10 20.15 21.90
N VAL A 315 -19.16 21.34 22.46
CA VAL A 315 -18.18 22.42 22.22
C VAL A 315 -17.38 22.63 23.51
N SER A 316 -16.05 22.62 23.39
CA SER A 316 -15.14 22.69 24.55
C SER A 316 -14.77 24.10 24.98
N ILE A 317 -14.81 25.07 24.06
CA ILE A 317 -14.41 26.46 24.29
C ILE A 317 -15.38 27.37 23.54
N TYR A 318 -15.91 28.38 24.22
CA TYR A 318 -16.65 29.51 23.63
C TYR A 318 -16.40 30.78 24.44
N ILE A 319 -16.73 31.94 23.89
CA ILE A 319 -16.54 33.25 24.52
C ILE A 319 -17.88 33.80 25.03
N PRO A 320 -18.14 33.75 26.35
CA PRO A 320 -19.44 34.10 26.92
C PRO A 320 -19.85 35.55 26.68
N GLU A 321 -18.89 36.48 26.58
CA GLU A 321 -19.17 37.90 26.36
C GLU A 321 -19.73 38.20 24.96
N ARG A 322 -19.62 37.26 24.01
CA ARG A 322 -20.00 37.44 22.60
C ARG A 322 -21.03 36.44 22.10
N ILE A 323 -21.12 35.28 22.77
CA ILE A 323 -22.03 34.19 22.43
C ILE A 323 -22.65 33.64 23.71
N SER A 324 -23.98 33.58 23.73
CA SER A 324 -24.70 32.83 24.77
C SER A 324 -24.72 31.33 24.43
N ASN A 325 -24.59 30.48 25.45
CA ASN A 325 -24.76 29.04 25.30
C ASN A 325 -26.23 28.67 25.02
N GLU A 326 -27.19 29.46 25.49
CA GLU A 326 -28.63 29.25 25.28
C GLU A 326 -29.01 29.41 23.80
N THR A 327 -28.28 30.25 23.07
CA THR A 327 -28.50 30.43 21.62
C THR A 327 -27.83 29.36 20.77
N MET A 328 -27.02 28.49 21.37
CA MET A 328 -26.30 27.43 20.67
C MET A 328 -27.20 26.23 20.39
N LYS A 329 -27.47 25.97 19.12
CA LYS A 329 -28.31 24.87 18.64
C LYS A 329 -27.43 23.80 17.99
N PHE A 330 -27.58 22.55 18.41
CA PHE A 330 -26.93 21.43 17.75
C PHE A 330 -27.88 20.76 16.76
N SER A 331 -27.29 20.18 15.73
CA SER A 331 -28.01 19.40 14.74
C SER A 331 -27.15 18.24 14.29
N PHE A 332 -27.72 17.05 14.29
CA PHE A 332 -27.02 15.83 13.88
C PHE A 332 -27.34 15.49 12.44
N TYR A 333 -26.34 15.00 11.72
CA TYR A 333 -26.44 14.59 10.33
C TYR A 333 -25.93 13.17 10.18
N LYS A 334 -26.60 12.42 9.30
CA LYS A 334 -26.19 11.10 8.82
C LYS A 334 -26.08 11.18 7.32
N ASP A 335 -24.91 10.89 6.77
CA ASP A 335 -24.65 10.92 5.32
C ASP A 335 -25.06 12.27 4.70
N ASN A 336 -24.77 13.37 5.42
CA ASN A 336 -25.18 14.76 5.11
C ASN A 336 -26.68 15.06 5.15
N ILE A 337 -27.51 14.10 5.55
CA ILE A 337 -28.95 14.29 5.76
C ILE A 337 -29.20 14.63 7.23
N ARG A 338 -29.90 15.73 7.48
CA ARG A 338 -30.26 16.14 8.85
C ARG A 338 -31.19 15.08 9.45
N MET A 339 -30.88 14.62 10.65
CA MET A 339 -31.72 13.66 11.35
C MET A 339 -32.88 14.38 12.06
N GLU A 340 -34.10 13.89 11.85
CA GLU A 340 -35.30 14.38 12.54
C GLU A 340 -35.31 14.02 14.04
N LEU A 341 -35.99 14.84 14.82
CA LEU A 341 -35.95 14.88 16.29
C LEU A 341 -36.94 13.89 16.93
N ASP A 342 -36.88 12.61 16.55
CA ASP A 342 -37.86 11.61 17.00
C ASP A 342 -37.39 10.71 18.17
N ASP A 343 -36.18 10.91 18.69
CA ASP A 343 -35.62 10.11 19.79
C ASP A 343 -35.16 11.04 20.91
N GLU A 344 -35.49 10.72 22.18
CA GLU A 344 -35.14 11.41 23.43
C GLU A 344 -33.83 12.23 23.34
N THR A 345 -33.93 13.51 22.93
CA THR A 345 -32.80 14.43 22.91
C THR A 345 -32.70 15.11 24.27
N THR A 346 -31.65 14.80 25.01
CA THR A 346 -31.39 15.47 26.29
C THR A 346 -30.27 16.48 26.13
N LYS A 347 -30.55 17.74 26.47
CA LYS A 347 -29.58 18.82 26.54
C LYS A 347 -29.06 18.92 27.96
N PHE A 348 -27.74 18.91 28.11
CA PHE A 348 -27.08 19.09 29.41
C PHE A 348 -25.98 20.15 29.29
N THR A 349 -25.89 21.02 30.29
CA THR A 349 -24.79 21.96 30.50
C THR A 349 -23.96 21.47 31.67
N THR A 350 -22.66 21.24 31.47
CA THR A 350 -21.76 20.79 32.56
C THR A 350 -20.89 21.95 33.03
N TYR A 351 -20.81 22.15 34.35
CA TYR A 351 -19.93 23.10 35.01
C TYR A 351 -18.59 22.44 35.32
N LYS A 352 -17.47 23.12 35.04
CA LYS A 352 -16.15 22.75 35.57
C LYS A 352 -15.51 24.01 36.13
N ASN A 353 -15.07 23.96 37.38
CA ASN A 353 -14.36 25.06 38.06
C ASN A 353 -15.12 26.41 38.09
N ASN A 354 -16.43 26.41 38.38
CA ASN A 354 -17.28 27.63 38.37
C ASN A 354 -17.29 28.42 37.04
N VAL A 355 -16.83 27.82 35.95
CA VAL A 355 -16.96 28.32 34.57
C VAL A 355 -17.97 27.43 33.84
N GLN A 356 -19.00 28.03 33.26
CA GLN A 356 -19.99 27.33 32.45
C GLN A 356 -19.35 27.00 31.09
N GLN A 357 -18.92 25.75 30.87
CA GLN A 357 -17.86 25.47 29.87
C GLN A 357 -18.29 24.56 28.71
N ILE A 358 -19.34 23.75 28.83
CA ILE A 358 -19.68 22.74 27.82
C ILE A 358 -21.18 22.72 27.52
N SER A 359 -21.55 23.09 26.29
CA SER A 359 -22.87 22.81 25.73
C SER A 359 -22.84 21.43 25.08
N VAL A 360 -23.71 20.53 25.56
CA VAL A 360 -23.76 19.14 25.13
C VAL A 360 -25.17 18.78 24.70
N GLU A 361 -25.30 18.23 23.50
CA GLU A 361 -26.53 17.60 23.04
C GLU A 361 -26.29 16.11 22.81
N THR A 362 -27.22 15.28 23.31
CA THR A 362 -27.13 13.82 23.20
C THR A 362 -28.32 13.25 22.44
N LYS A 363 -28.08 12.21 21.65
CA LYS A 363 -29.12 11.45 20.95
C LYS A 363 -28.84 9.95 21.08
N ILE A 364 -29.84 9.20 21.53
CA ILE A 364 -29.76 7.74 21.66
C ILE A 364 -30.41 7.12 20.41
N ILE A 365 -29.71 6.18 19.78
CA ILE A 365 -30.16 5.51 18.56
C ILE A 365 -30.03 4.00 18.74
N VAL A 366 -31.05 3.24 18.30
CA VAL A 366 -30.99 1.77 18.23
C VAL A 366 -30.26 1.36 16.96
N VAL A 367 -29.24 0.52 17.10
CA VAL A 367 -28.38 0.04 16.03
C VAL A 367 -29.15 -0.90 15.10
N ASN A 368 -29.19 -0.56 13.81
CA ASN A 368 -29.61 -1.44 12.72
C ASN A 368 -28.83 -1.09 11.45
N PHE A 369 -28.90 -1.95 10.42
CA PHE A 369 -28.16 -1.73 9.16
C PHE A 369 -28.50 -0.41 8.46
N LYS A 370 -29.74 0.10 8.58
CA LYS A 370 -30.16 1.40 8.00
C LYS A 370 -29.53 2.59 8.73
N LYS A 371 -29.09 2.39 9.98
CA LYS A 371 -28.35 3.39 10.76
C LYS A 371 -26.83 3.34 10.51
N ASN A 372 -26.32 2.44 9.66
CA ASN A 372 -24.92 2.51 9.22
C ASN A 372 -24.71 3.76 8.36
N GLY A 373 -23.60 4.45 8.56
CA GLY A 373 -23.26 5.64 7.78
C GLY A 373 -22.25 6.54 8.46
N ASN A 374 -22.09 7.72 7.88
CA ASN A 374 -21.19 8.74 8.38
C ASN A 374 -21.97 9.80 9.17
N TYR A 375 -21.63 9.94 10.43
CA TYR A 375 -22.28 10.87 11.35
C TYR A 375 -21.45 12.13 11.54
N THR A 376 -22.10 13.29 11.46
CA THR A 376 -21.55 14.59 11.85
C THR A 376 -22.53 15.35 12.72
N CYS A 377 -22.02 16.35 13.44
CA CYS A 377 -22.83 17.30 14.17
C CYS A 377 -22.44 18.72 13.80
N LYS A 378 -23.44 19.59 13.64
CA LYS A 378 -23.24 21.02 13.43
C LYS A 378 -23.74 21.79 14.65
N ALA A 379 -22.89 22.68 15.15
CA ALA A 379 -23.27 23.63 16.17
C ALA A 379 -23.47 25.00 15.52
N GLN A 380 -24.68 25.53 15.67
CA GLN A 380 -25.10 26.82 15.15
C GLN A 380 -25.31 27.78 16.30
N THR A 381 -24.74 28.97 16.20
CA THR A 381 -24.96 30.04 17.15
C THR A 381 -24.96 31.39 16.42
N SER A 382 -25.61 32.38 17.00
CA SER A 382 -25.67 33.73 16.49
C SER A 382 -24.99 34.67 17.48
N SER A 383 -24.10 35.52 16.99
CA SER A 383 -23.73 36.75 17.70
C SER A 383 -24.68 37.88 17.27
N LEU A 384 -24.44 39.11 17.75
CA LEU A 384 -25.26 40.29 17.46
C LEU A 384 -25.38 40.59 15.96
N THR A 385 -24.38 40.23 15.15
CA THR A 385 -24.28 40.62 13.73
C THR A 385 -24.13 39.46 12.75
N HIS A 386 -23.73 38.27 13.20
CA HIS A 386 -23.40 37.14 12.32
C HIS A 386 -23.86 35.80 12.89
N ASN A 387 -24.27 34.90 11.99
CA ASN A 387 -24.58 33.50 12.28
C ASN A 387 -23.35 32.63 12.00
N PHE A 388 -22.92 31.87 12.99
CA PHE A 388 -21.79 30.97 12.90
C PHE A 388 -22.26 29.52 12.94
N VAL A 389 -21.75 28.72 12.02
CA VAL A 389 -22.01 27.27 11.96
C VAL A 389 -20.68 26.56 11.83
N LYS A 390 -20.35 25.71 12.79
CA LYS A 390 -19.18 24.82 12.73
C LYS A 390 -19.62 23.37 12.73
N GLU A 391 -18.92 22.55 11.94
CA GLU A 391 -19.20 21.12 11.79
C GLU A 391 -18.11 20.27 12.47
N SER A 392 -18.53 19.14 13.03
CA SER A 392 -17.65 18.20 13.71
C SER A 392 -16.84 17.38 12.72
N GLN A 393 -15.79 16.74 13.23
CA GLN A 393 -15.18 15.63 12.50
C GLN A 393 -16.20 14.51 12.27
N ARG A 394 -15.99 13.80 11.17
CA ARG A 394 -16.87 12.72 10.69
C ARG A 394 -16.63 11.42 11.46
N ARG A 395 -17.69 10.76 11.90
CA ARG A 395 -17.65 9.48 12.64
C ARG A 395 -18.41 8.40 11.86
N VAL A 396 -17.67 7.41 11.36
CA VAL A 396 -18.26 6.27 10.65
C VAL A 396 -18.76 5.26 11.66
N ILE A 397 -20.04 4.93 11.56
CA ILE A 397 -20.69 3.93 12.41
C ILE A 397 -21.13 2.77 11.53
N GLN A 398 -20.67 1.57 11.91
CA GLN A 398 -21.03 0.33 11.24
C GLN A 398 -21.46 -0.71 12.29
N ALA A 399 -22.68 -1.20 12.15
CA ALA A 399 -23.24 -2.26 12.97
C ALA A 399 -22.52 -3.58 12.70
N LYS A 400 -22.07 -4.24 13.78
CA LYS A 400 -21.60 -5.62 13.78
C LYS A 400 -22.79 -6.57 13.99
N VAL A 401 -22.71 -7.76 13.43
CA VAL A 401 -23.70 -8.81 13.60
C VAL A 401 -23.33 -9.67 14.80
N PRO A 402 -24.25 -9.92 15.75
CA PRO A 402 -24.03 -10.84 16.87
C PRO A 402 -23.72 -12.25 16.37
N VAL A 403 -22.83 -12.95 17.07
CA VAL A 403 -22.49 -14.34 16.72
C VAL A 403 -23.68 -15.26 16.99
N SER A 404 -23.96 -16.19 16.06
CA SER A 404 -24.96 -17.24 16.23
C SER A 404 -24.42 -18.42 17.03
N GLU A 405 -25.33 -19.31 17.44
CA GLU A 405 -24.96 -20.61 18.00
C GLU A 405 -23.92 -21.31 17.10
N PRO A 406 -22.79 -21.75 17.66
CA PRO A 406 -21.75 -22.43 16.89
C PRO A 406 -22.12 -23.88 16.59
N VAL A 407 -21.79 -24.32 15.39
CA VAL A 407 -21.93 -25.70 14.93
C VAL A 407 -20.57 -26.39 14.99
N LEU A 408 -20.55 -27.58 15.57
CA LEU A 408 -19.36 -28.44 15.59
C LEU A 408 -19.41 -29.42 14.41
N SER A 409 -18.29 -29.60 13.73
CA SER A 409 -18.14 -30.58 12.64
C SER A 409 -16.77 -31.25 12.67
N VAL A 410 -16.70 -32.51 12.22
CA VAL A 410 -15.42 -33.22 12.08
C VAL A 410 -14.80 -32.89 10.73
N VAL A 411 -13.55 -32.44 10.72
CA VAL A 411 -12.83 -32.15 9.47
C VAL A 411 -12.65 -33.46 8.69
N GLY A 412 -13.28 -33.57 7.53
CA GLY A 412 -13.31 -34.80 6.70
C GLY A 412 -14.52 -35.71 6.96
N GLY A 413 -15.46 -35.32 7.85
CA GLY A 413 -16.78 -35.93 8.02
C GLY A 413 -16.82 -37.33 8.66
N THR A 414 -15.67 -37.99 8.82
CA THR A 414 -15.57 -39.34 9.42
C THR A 414 -14.70 -39.31 10.68
N LEU A 415 -15.22 -39.87 11.76
CA LEU A 415 -14.54 -40.00 13.04
C LEU A 415 -14.19 -41.46 13.30
N PHE A 416 -12.93 -41.78 13.53
CA PHE A 416 -12.49 -43.12 13.92
C PHE A 416 -12.26 -43.16 15.43
N LEU A 417 -12.98 -44.02 16.15
CA LEU A 417 -12.77 -44.15 17.60
C LEU A 417 -11.33 -44.63 17.89
N GLY A 418 -10.73 -44.07 18.93
CA GLY A 418 -9.33 -44.33 19.34
C GLY A 418 -8.26 -43.58 18.54
N LYS A 419 -8.60 -42.87 17.46
CA LYS A 419 -7.63 -42.12 16.62
C LYS A 419 -7.80 -40.60 16.77
N PRO A 420 -6.69 -39.82 16.72
CA PRO A 420 -6.77 -38.36 16.79
C PRO A 420 -7.52 -37.81 15.57
N PHE A 421 -8.22 -36.71 15.77
CA PHE A 421 -9.03 -36.07 14.74
C PHE A 421 -9.05 -34.55 14.93
N ARG A 422 -9.56 -33.84 13.93
CA ARG A 422 -9.69 -32.38 13.96
C ARG A 422 -11.16 -32.00 14.03
N LEU A 423 -11.49 -31.12 14.97
CA LEU A 423 -12.82 -30.62 15.19
C LEU A 423 -12.89 -29.16 14.75
N LEU A 424 -13.81 -28.85 13.84
CA LEU A 424 -14.11 -27.51 13.39
C LEU A 424 -15.29 -26.98 14.20
N CYS A 425 -15.13 -25.80 14.79
CA CYS A 425 -16.23 -25.04 15.35
C CYS A 425 -16.45 -23.77 14.53
N HIS A 426 -17.67 -23.52 14.06
CA HIS A 426 -17.98 -22.32 13.27
C HIS A 426 -19.39 -21.82 13.55
N SER A 427 -19.63 -20.53 13.33
CA SER A 427 -20.97 -19.92 13.43
C SER A 427 -21.40 -19.45 12.05
N GLU A 428 -22.67 -19.64 11.70
CA GLU A 428 -23.22 -19.18 10.40
C GLU A 428 -23.34 -17.65 10.34
N ARG A 429 -23.60 -17.01 11.48
CA ARG A 429 -23.68 -15.55 11.60
C ARG A 429 -22.71 -15.04 12.67
N GLY A 430 -22.25 -13.82 12.49
CA GLY A 430 -21.37 -13.12 13.41
C GLY A 430 -20.32 -12.31 12.68
N SER A 431 -20.16 -11.05 13.06
CA SER A 431 -19.02 -10.24 12.60
C SER A 431 -17.75 -10.65 13.34
N LEU A 432 -16.65 -10.65 12.61
CA LEU A 432 -15.30 -10.90 13.13
C LEU A 432 -14.81 -9.71 13.99
N PRO A 433 -13.91 -9.92 14.97
CA PRO A 433 -13.34 -11.22 15.36
C PRO A 433 -14.28 -12.04 16.25
N ILE A 434 -14.26 -13.37 16.08
CA ILE A 434 -15.01 -14.31 16.92
C ILE A 434 -14.03 -15.21 17.68
N THR A 435 -14.17 -15.26 18.99
CA THR A 435 -13.44 -16.18 19.86
C THR A 435 -14.26 -17.45 20.06
N TYR A 436 -13.70 -18.58 19.66
CA TYR A 436 -14.24 -19.90 19.88
C TYR A 436 -13.49 -20.60 21.02
N THR A 437 -14.20 -21.07 22.03
CA THR A 437 -13.67 -21.82 23.16
C THR A 437 -14.23 -23.23 23.14
N LEU A 438 -13.37 -24.23 22.97
CA LEU A 438 -13.76 -25.63 23.05
C LEU A 438 -13.58 -26.14 24.48
N GLN A 439 -14.66 -26.69 25.04
CA GLN A 439 -14.70 -27.28 26.36
C GLN A 439 -15.03 -28.77 26.25
N ILE A 440 -14.12 -29.58 26.79
CA ILE A 440 -14.24 -31.04 26.83
C ILE A 440 -14.17 -31.47 28.29
N PRO A 441 -14.92 -32.50 28.72
CA PRO A 441 -14.85 -32.99 30.09
C PRO A 441 -13.43 -33.45 30.45
N ASN A 442 -12.97 -33.06 31.64
CA ASN A 442 -11.66 -33.43 32.18
C ASN A 442 -10.46 -32.93 31.36
N SER A 443 -10.64 -31.92 30.48
CA SER A 443 -9.54 -31.20 29.84
C SER A 443 -9.63 -29.70 30.10
N LEU A 444 -8.51 -29.00 29.92
CA LEU A 444 -8.48 -27.54 29.93
C LEU A 444 -9.22 -27.00 28.69
N PRO A 445 -9.95 -25.87 28.80
CA PRO A 445 -10.54 -25.21 27.65
C PRO A 445 -9.48 -24.70 26.68
N GLU A 446 -9.69 -24.91 25.38
CA GLU A 446 -8.82 -24.42 24.31
C GLU A 446 -9.52 -23.28 23.57
N ASN A 447 -8.79 -22.21 23.24
CA ASN A 447 -9.34 -21.02 22.57
C ASN A 447 -8.71 -20.83 21.18
N GLN A 448 -9.54 -20.45 20.21
CA GLN A 448 -9.14 -20.05 18.86
C GLN A 448 -9.86 -18.75 18.51
N VAL A 449 -9.15 -17.75 17.98
CA VAL A 449 -9.73 -16.48 17.56
C VAL A 449 -9.67 -16.37 16.06
N VAL A 450 -10.83 -16.25 15.42
CA VAL A 450 -10.96 -16.06 13.97
C VAL A 450 -11.07 -14.57 13.70
N THR A 451 -10.11 -14.03 12.94
CA THR A 451 -10.04 -12.58 12.68
C THR A 451 -10.25 -12.24 11.20
N LYS A 452 -9.91 -13.15 10.29
CA LYS A 452 -10.01 -12.95 8.84
C LYS A 452 -11.04 -13.87 8.19
N LEU A 453 -11.58 -13.45 7.05
CA LEU A 453 -12.39 -14.32 6.20
C LEU A 453 -11.54 -15.48 5.68
N GLY A 454 -12.06 -16.70 5.81
CA GLY A 454 -11.38 -17.94 5.38
C GLY A 454 -10.61 -18.66 6.50
N GLU A 455 -10.32 -17.98 7.61
CA GLU A 455 -9.80 -18.64 8.81
C GLU A 455 -10.89 -19.49 9.47
N GLN A 456 -10.49 -20.63 10.04
CA GLN A 456 -11.40 -21.60 10.67
C GLN A 456 -10.90 -21.94 12.08
N ALA A 457 -11.80 -21.99 13.05
CA ALA A 457 -11.48 -22.43 14.41
C ALA A 457 -11.41 -23.97 14.46
N ILE A 458 -10.21 -24.50 14.19
CA ILE A 458 -9.94 -25.94 14.18
C ILE A 458 -9.16 -26.33 15.44
N PHE A 459 -9.70 -27.28 16.19
CA PHE A 459 -9.12 -27.86 17.39
C PHE A 459 -8.58 -29.26 17.08
N LYS A 460 -7.38 -29.58 17.60
CA LYS A 460 -6.73 -30.88 17.38
C LYS A 460 -6.93 -31.75 18.61
N LEU A 461 -7.75 -32.80 18.48
CA LEU A 461 -8.17 -33.62 19.60
C LEU A 461 -7.54 -35.02 19.57
N PRO A 462 -7.27 -35.62 20.74
CA PRO A 462 -6.87 -37.01 20.84
C PRO A 462 -8.03 -37.95 20.48
N GLY A 463 -7.73 -39.24 20.33
CA GLY A 463 -8.75 -40.25 20.01
C GLY A 463 -9.74 -40.49 21.14
N ILE A 464 -11.02 -40.53 20.79
CA ILE A 464 -12.11 -40.80 21.74
C ILE A 464 -12.41 -42.29 21.75
N LEU A 465 -12.58 -42.88 22.94
CA LEU A 465 -12.84 -44.31 23.08
C LEU A 465 -14.33 -44.66 22.96
N LYS A 466 -15.24 -43.79 23.43
CA LYS A 466 -16.69 -44.05 23.43
C LYS A 466 -17.45 -42.98 22.67
N LYS A 467 -18.47 -43.42 21.91
CA LYS A 467 -19.37 -42.51 21.18
C LYS A 467 -20.05 -41.48 22.09
N SER A 468 -20.42 -41.87 23.31
CA SER A 468 -21.09 -41.00 24.30
C SER A 468 -20.25 -39.82 24.78
N ASP A 469 -18.93 -39.84 24.60
CA ASP A 469 -18.08 -38.73 25.05
C ASP A 469 -18.17 -37.53 24.09
N VAL A 470 -18.62 -37.74 22.86
CA VAL A 470 -18.83 -36.69 21.86
C VAL A 470 -19.97 -35.73 22.28
N GLU A 471 -21.01 -36.24 22.93
CA GLU A 471 -22.17 -35.45 23.40
C GLU A 471 -21.78 -34.38 24.43
N LYS A 472 -20.66 -34.60 25.13
CA LYS A 472 -20.22 -33.73 26.21
C LYS A 472 -19.35 -32.56 25.74
N PHE A 473 -19.07 -32.48 24.43
CA PHE A 473 -18.28 -31.39 23.87
C PHE A 473 -19.14 -30.14 23.77
N LEU A 474 -18.62 -29.02 24.26
CA LEU A 474 -19.26 -27.72 24.14
C LEU A 474 -18.33 -26.77 23.43
N CYS A 475 -18.84 -26.04 22.43
CA CYS A 475 -18.11 -24.94 21.83
C CYS A 475 -18.80 -23.62 22.14
N HIS A 476 -18.07 -22.67 22.70
CA HIS A 476 -18.57 -21.34 23.01
C HIS A 476 -18.07 -20.35 21.95
N ALA A 477 -18.96 -19.59 21.34
CA ALA A 477 -18.63 -18.54 20.40
C ALA A 477 -18.95 -17.17 21.00
N LYS A 478 -17.97 -16.26 21.04
CA LYS A 478 -18.11 -14.91 21.58
C LYS A 478 -17.50 -13.88 20.65
N ASN A 479 -18.28 -12.87 20.27
CA ASN A 479 -17.79 -11.74 19.47
C ASN A 479 -18.07 -10.36 20.07
N SER A 480 -18.76 -10.31 21.21
CA SER A 480 -19.05 -9.07 21.95
C SER A 480 -18.61 -9.20 23.40
N LEU A 481 -17.96 -8.18 23.94
CA LEU A 481 -17.56 -8.16 25.36
C LEU A 481 -18.76 -8.11 26.30
N ARG A 482 -19.84 -7.43 25.88
CA ARG A 482 -21.02 -7.16 26.71
C ARG A 482 -22.06 -8.27 26.68
N ARG A 483 -22.00 -9.17 25.69
CA ARG A 483 -22.97 -10.27 25.52
C ARG A 483 -22.37 -11.60 25.99
N PRO A 484 -23.20 -12.51 26.53
CA PRO A 484 -22.76 -13.85 26.86
C PRO A 484 -22.37 -14.64 25.58
N PRO A 485 -21.46 -15.62 25.69
CA PRO A 485 -21.14 -16.50 24.57
C PRO A 485 -22.35 -17.34 24.16
N GLN A 486 -22.47 -17.63 22.86
CA GLN A 486 -23.39 -18.64 22.36
C GLN A 486 -22.76 -20.02 22.47
N ILE A 487 -23.54 -21.05 22.79
CA ILE A 487 -23.04 -22.37 23.16
C ILE A 487 -23.60 -23.41 22.18
N GLY A 488 -22.73 -24.15 21.51
CA GLY A 488 -23.08 -25.27 20.65
C GLY A 488 -22.69 -26.61 21.28
N SER A 489 -23.56 -27.61 21.11
CA SER A 489 -23.37 -28.96 21.67
C SER A 489 -22.83 -29.96 20.66
N GLY A 490 -21.94 -30.85 21.13
CA GLY A 490 -21.42 -31.98 20.38
C GLY A 490 -22.47 -33.05 20.03
N GLU A 491 -23.69 -32.99 20.57
CA GLU A 491 -24.80 -33.85 20.14
C GLU A 491 -25.05 -33.77 18.62
N GLN A 492 -24.86 -32.60 18.01
CA GLN A 492 -25.03 -32.43 16.57
C GLN A 492 -24.01 -33.27 15.77
N LEU A 493 -22.81 -33.49 16.32
CA LEU A 493 -21.78 -34.32 15.69
C LEU A 493 -22.22 -35.77 15.54
N LEU A 494 -23.06 -36.28 16.45
CA LEU A 494 -23.58 -37.65 16.35
C LEU A 494 -24.51 -37.84 15.15
N ARG A 495 -25.11 -36.75 14.65
CA ARG A 495 -26.00 -36.75 13.48
C ARG A 495 -25.24 -36.41 12.19
N SER A 496 -24.24 -35.53 12.27
CA SER A 496 -23.53 -35.01 11.09
C SER A 496 -22.28 -35.80 10.72
N ALA A 497 -21.63 -36.50 11.66
CA ALA A 497 -20.38 -37.24 11.42
C ALA A 497 -20.61 -38.75 11.33
N ARG A 498 -19.87 -39.41 10.41
CA ARG A 498 -19.83 -40.87 10.33
C ARG A 498 -18.83 -41.42 11.35
N ILE A 499 -19.32 -42.00 12.43
CA ILE A 499 -18.48 -42.57 13.49
C ILE A 499 -18.20 -44.05 13.20
N ILE A 500 -16.91 -44.40 13.10
CA ILE A 500 -16.42 -45.75 12.84
C ILE A 500 -15.76 -46.30 14.10
N GLU A 501 -16.38 -47.33 14.67
CA GLU A 501 -15.83 -48.13 15.76
C GLU A 501 -14.94 -49.26 15.19
N PRO A 502 -13.69 -49.40 15.64
CA PRO A 502 -12.83 -50.53 15.28
C PRO A 502 -13.42 -51.87 15.69
N VAL A 503 -13.10 -52.93 14.93
CA VAL A 503 -13.55 -54.29 15.27
C VAL A 503 -12.91 -54.79 16.56
N SER A 504 -13.70 -55.44 17.42
CA SER A 504 -13.20 -56.18 18.58
C SER A 504 -12.41 -57.41 18.14
N LYS A 505 -11.69 -58.05 19.08
CA LYS A 505 -11.00 -59.32 18.81
C LYS A 505 -12.00 -60.39 18.36
N PRO A 506 -11.81 -61.05 17.20
CA PRO A 506 -12.76 -62.04 16.70
C PRO A 506 -12.63 -63.38 17.44
N VAL A 507 -13.73 -64.10 17.48
CA VAL A 507 -13.85 -65.45 18.04
C VAL A 507 -14.24 -66.39 16.92
N LEU A 508 -13.42 -67.43 16.71
CA LEU A 508 -13.68 -68.47 15.72
C LEU A 508 -14.33 -69.68 16.42
N THR A 509 -15.38 -70.23 15.81
CA THR A 509 -16.10 -71.41 16.28
C THR A 509 -16.39 -72.37 15.14
N ILE A 510 -16.55 -73.66 15.47
CA ILE A 510 -16.80 -74.74 14.52
C ILE A 510 -18.23 -75.25 14.70
N GLN A 511 -18.95 -75.44 13.60
CA GLN A 511 -20.29 -76.03 13.60
C GLN A 511 -20.36 -77.24 12.63
N PRO A 512 -20.79 -78.44 13.09
CA PRO A 512 -21.15 -78.79 14.47
C PRO A 512 -19.92 -78.86 15.40
N ASN A 513 -20.11 -78.53 16.69
CA ASN A 513 -19.03 -78.38 17.69
C ASN A 513 -18.44 -79.72 18.19
N SER A 514 -18.28 -80.71 17.31
CA SER A 514 -17.98 -82.09 17.70
C SER A 514 -16.49 -82.42 17.86
N GLY A 515 -15.57 -81.46 17.67
CA GLY A 515 -14.11 -81.59 17.83
C GLY A 515 -13.43 -82.50 16.79
N ASP A 516 -14.01 -83.69 16.60
CA ASP A 516 -13.70 -84.65 15.57
C ASP A 516 -14.89 -84.84 14.62
N VAL A 517 -14.66 -84.64 13.33
CA VAL A 517 -15.68 -84.77 12.27
C VAL A 517 -15.26 -85.86 11.30
N SER A 518 -16.21 -86.66 10.81
CA SER A 518 -15.87 -87.79 9.91
C SER A 518 -15.68 -87.32 8.47
N GLU A 519 -14.78 -87.98 7.73
CA GLU A 519 -14.60 -87.74 6.29
C GLU A 519 -15.95 -87.79 5.54
N GLY A 520 -16.15 -86.84 4.61
CA GLY A 520 -17.40 -86.68 3.84
C GLY A 520 -18.46 -85.79 4.47
N GLN A 521 -18.33 -85.40 5.74
CA GLN A 521 -19.20 -84.39 6.36
C GLN A 521 -18.74 -82.96 6.00
N SER A 522 -19.61 -81.97 6.21
CA SER A 522 -19.31 -80.54 6.03
C SER A 522 -19.15 -79.85 7.39
N VAL A 523 -18.19 -78.93 7.49
CA VAL A 523 -17.98 -78.08 8.67
C VAL A 523 -18.09 -76.62 8.29
N SER A 524 -18.73 -75.84 9.16
CA SER A 524 -18.81 -74.39 9.03
C SER A 524 -17.94 -73.71 10.08
N LEU A 525 -17.02 -72.86 9.61
CA LEU A 525 -16.19 -71.98 10.40
C LEU A 525 -16.90 -70.64 10.59
N VAL A 526 -17.41 -70.38 11.78
CA VAL A 526 -18.12 -69.14 12.12
C VAL A 526 -17.18 -68.21 12.88
N CYS A 527 -16.85 -67.08 12.27
CA CYS A 527 -16.02 -66.04 12.88
C CYS A 527 -16.93 -64.88 13.31
N SER A 528 -16.92 -64.49 14.59
CA SER A 528 -17.77 -63.42 15.13
C SER A 528 -16.98 -62.39 15.93
N VAL A 529 -17.41 -61.13 15.90
CA VAL A 529 -16.91 -60.04 16.75
C VAL A 529 -18.01 -59.53 17.68
N LEU A 530 -17.62 -58.95 18.82
CA LEU A 530 -18.54 -58.38 19.81
C LEU A 530 -18.96 -56.94 19.45
N SER A 531 -18.01 -56.14 18.94
CA SER A 531 -18.27 -54.75 18.52
C SER A 531 -17.46 -54.35 17.29
N GLY A 532 -17.88 -53.29 16.60
CA GLY A 532 -17.28 -52.78 15.36
C GLY A 532 -18.31 -52.28 14.36
N SER A 533 -17.98 -51.23 13.60
CA SER A 533 -18.88 -50.68 12.58
C SER A 533 -18.89 -51.51 11.28
N PRO A 534 -20.06 -51.90 10.76
CA PRO A 534 -20.22 -52.52 9.44
C PRO A 534 -19.81 -51.62 8.25
N PRO A 535 -19.45 -52.21 7.09
CA PRO A 535 -19.28 -53.64 6.83
C PRO A 535 -17.98 -54.19 7.43
N ILE A 536 -18.02 -55.43 7.92
CA ILE A 536 -16.88 -56.14 8.50
C ILE A 536 -16.40 -57.21 7.52
N ASN A 537 -15.11 -57.20 7.24
CA ASN A 537 -14.43 -58.20 6.44
C ASN A 537 -13.87 -59.28 7.36
N PHE A 538 -14.40 -60.49 7.23
CA PHE A 538 -13.88 -61.69 7.85
C PHE A 538 -13.07 -62.48 6.84
N THR A 539 -11.87 -62.92 7.22
CA THR A 539 -10.98 -63.72 6.38
C THR A 539 -10.52 -64.94 7.15
N TRP A 540 -10.72 -66.13 6.58
CA TRP A 540 -10.35 -67.40 7.21
C TRP A 540 -9.02 -67.91 6.66
N TYR A 541 -8.24 -68.51 7.54
CA TYR A 541 -6.93 -69.05 7.23
C TYR A 541 -6.78 -70.45 7.83
N HIS A 542 -6.05 -71.31 7.12
CA HIS A 542 -5.56 -72.57 7.66
C HIS A 542 -4.06 -72.43 7.90
N SER A 543 -3.59 -72.84 9.08
CA SER A 543 -2.22 -72.60 9.52
C SER A 543 -1.16 -73.25 8.65
N GLU A 544 -1.50 -74.30 7.90
CA GLU A 544 -0.55 -75.03 7.05
C GLU A 544 -0.64 -74.64 5.57
N THR A 545 -1.64 -73.84 5.17
CA THR A 545 -1.79 -73.37 3.78
C THR A 545 -1.31 -71.93 3.62
N VAL A 546 -0.66 -71.65 2.48
CA VAL A 546 -0.27 -70.28 2.14
C VAL A 546 -1.46 -69.55 1.51
N GLY A 547 -1.96 -68.51 2.17
CA GLY A 547 -3.04 -67.64 1.67
C GLY A 547 -4.36 -67.73 2.44
N ALA A 548 -5.29 -66.84 2.11
CA ALA A 548 -6.62 -66.84 2.68
C ALA A 548 -7.49 -67.92 2.04
N LEU A 549 -8.22 -68.68 2.86
CA LEU A 549 -9.17 -69.69 2.39
C LEU A 549 -10.41 -69.05 1.77
N ALA A 550 -10.91 -68.02 2.44
CA ALA A 550 -12.08 -67.26 2.03
C ALA A 550 -12.04 -65.88 2.68
N SER A 551 -12.70 -64.93 2.04
CA SER A 551 -12.96 -63.60 2.58
C SER A 551 -14.43 -63.25 2.35
N LEU A 552 -15.09 -62.74 3.38
CA LEU A 552 -16.49 -62.35 3.36
C LEU A 552 -16.63 -60.96 3.97
N SER A 553 -17.19 -60.02 3.20
CA SER A 553 -17.65 -58.73 3.71
C SER A 553 -19.13 -58.83 4.03
N THR A 554 -19.52 -58.51 5.26
CA THR A 554 -20.91 -58.60 5.71
C THR A 554 -21.28 -57.46 6.64
N ASN A 555 -22.56 -57.13 6.69
CA ASN A 555 -23.11 -56.19 7.67
C ASN A 555 -23.44 -56.86 9.01
N GLU A 556 -23.33 -58.19 9.08
CA GLU A 556 -23.48 -58.94 10.32
C GLU A 556 -22.21 -58.91 11.16
N MET A 557 -22.37 -59.07 12.48
CA MET A 557 -21.26 -59.20 13.43
C MET A 557 -20.56 -60.58 13.37
N LYS A 558 -20.95 -61.42 12.41
CA LYS A 558 -20.38 -62.74 12.17
C LYS A 558 -20.34 -63.04 10.68
N GLY A 559 -19.36 -63.85 10.28
CA GLY A 559 -19.29 -64.47 8.96
C GLY A 559 -19.17 -65.99 9.09
N THR A 560 -19.55 -66.70 8.03
CA THR A 560 -19.47 -68.17 7.98
C THR A 560 -18.78 -68.63 6.70
N HIS A 561 -17.77 -69.48 6.83
CA HIS A 561 -17.14 -70.18 5.72
C HIS A 561 -17.42 -71.68 5.85
N SER A 562 -17.99 -72.31 4.82
CA SER A 562 -18.30 -73.74 4.82
C SER A 562 -17.25 -74.52 4.04
N ILE A 563 -16.71 -75.57 4.67
CA ILE A 563 -15.81 -76.54 4.06
C ILE A 563 -16.62 -77.81 3.78
N PRO A 564 -17.11 -78.01 2.54
CA PRO A 564 -17.83 -79.22 2.17
C PRO A 564 -16.87 -80.40 1.98
N ASN A 565 -17.38 -81.62 2.19
CA ASN A 565 -16.66 -82.87 1.89
C ASN A 565 -15.27 -82.96 2.54
N LEU A 566 -15.23 -83.04 3.88
CA LEU A 566 -13.98 -83.10 4.65
C LEU A 566 -13.09 -84.28 4.24
N ARG A 567 -11.79 -83.99 4.12
CA ARG A 567 -10.70 -84.91 3.77
C ARG A 567 -9.60 -84.77 4.83
N GLY A 568 -8.70 -85.75 4.93
CA GLY A 568 -7.57 -85.67 5.86
C GLY A 568 -6.73 -84.39 5.74
N GLU A 569 -6.64 -83.81 4.54
CA GLU A 569 -5.93 -82.56 4.25
C GLU A 569 -6.60 -81.29 4.82
N HIS A 570 -7.88 -81.37 5.21
CA HIS A 570 -8.61 -80.29 5.88
C HIS A 570 -8.51 -80.38 7.41
N GLY A 571 -7.73 -81.33 7.93
CA GLY A 571 -7.41 -81.40 9.36
C GLY A 571 -6.28 -80.43 9.69
N GLY A 572 -6.37 -79.76 10.85
CA GLY A 572 -5.37 -78.79 11.27
C GLY A 572 -5.95 -77.60 12.01
N ASN A 573 -5.14 -76.55 12.18
CA ASN A 573 -5.49 -75.35 12.93
C ASN A 573 -6.04 -74.26 11.99
N TYR A 574 -7.15 -73.67 12.38
CA TYR A 574 -7.80 -72.57 11.65
C TYR A 574 -7.87 -71.33 12.51
N TYR A 575 -7.73 -70.16 11.90
CA TYR A 575 -7.96 -68.86 12.53
C TYR A 575 -8.67 -67.92 11.57
N CYS A 576 -9.30 -66.87 12.11
CA CYS A 576 -9.87 -65.82 11.30
C CYS A 576 -9.31 -64.44 11.68
N VAL A 577 -9.27 -63.56 10.69
CA VAL A 577 -8.92 -62.15 10.83
C VAL A 577 -10.17 -61.33 10.51
N SER A 578 -10.47 -60.35 11.35
CA SER A 578 -11.53 -59.37 11.11
C SER A 578 -10.93 -57.99 10.90
N THR A 579 -11.51 -57.22 9.97
CA THR A 579 -11.18 -55.80 9.77
C THR A 579 -12.40 -55.04 9.26
N ASN A 580 -12.43 -53.72 9.46
CA ASN A 580 -13.46 -52.84 8.92
C ASN A 580 -12.83 -51.52 8.43
N LEU A 581 -13.66 -50.50 8.19
CA LEU A 581 -13.20 -49.18 7.75
C LEU A 581 -12.18 -48.51 8.67
N ALA A 582 -12.05 -48.92 9.94
CA ALA A 582 -10.99 -48.43 10.83
C ALA A 582 -9.58 -48.90 10.41
N LYS A 583 -9.49 -49.88 9.50
CA LYS A 583 -8.25 -50.50 8.99
C LYS A 583 -7.39 -51.11 10.10
N GLU A 584 -8.02 -51.56 11.17
CA GLU A 584 -7.38 -52.36 12.20
C GLU A 584 -7.73 -53.82 11.99
N THR A 585 -6.71 -54.66 11.83
CA THR A 585 -6.86 -56.12 11.70
C THR A 585 -6.70 -56.77 13.07
N LYS A 586 -7.67 -57.58 13.48
CA LYS A 586 -7.59 -58.37 14.70
C LYS A 586 -7.71 -59.86 14.37
N GLN A 587 -6.93 -60.69 15.05
CA GLN A 587 -6.87 -62.14 14.81
C GLN A 587 -7.53 -62.93 15.95
N SER A 588 -8.22 -64.00 15.60
CA SER A 588 -8.81 -64.94 16.55
C SER A 588 -7.77 -65.88 17.14
N LEU A 589 -8.15 -66.59 18.20
CA LEU A 589 -7.43 -67.80 18.61
C LEU A 589 -7.63 -68.91 17.55
N THR A 590 -6.70 -69.86 17.52
CA THR A 590 -6.76 -71.01 16.61
C THR A 590 -7.71 -72.07 17.12
N VAL A 591 -8.45 -72.71 16.22
CA VAL A 591 -9.30 -73.87 16.52
C VAL A 591 -8.88 -75.06 15.65
N ALA A 592 -8.72 -76.23 16.27
CA ALA A 592 -8.29 -77.44 15.59
C ALA A 592 -9.49 -78.26 15.08
N ILE A 593 -9.42 -78.71 13.82
CA ILE A 593 -10.35 -79.67 13.24
C ILE A 593 -9.67 -81.04 13.17
N GLY A 594 -10.18 -82.02 13.91
CA GLY A 594 -9.79 -83.42 13.78
C GLY A 594 -10.65 -84.13 12.73
N VAL A 595 -10.05 -84.69 11.68
CA VAL A 595 -10.78 -85.47 10.66
C VAL A 595 -10.64 -86.97 10.94
N LYS A 596 -11.74 -87.63 11.33
CA LYS A 596 -11.79 -89.08 11.54
C LYS A 596 -12.02 -89.81 10.22
N MET A 597 -11.22 -90.85 9.94
CA MET A 597 -11.44 -91.73 8.78
C MET A 597 -12.86 -92.31 8.78
N ALA A 598 -13.51 -92.30 7.61
CA ALA A 598 -14.88 -92.75 7.45
C ALA A 598 -15.09 -94.21 7.91
N GLY A 599 -16.22 -94.49 8.57
CA GLY A 599 -16.53 -95.79 9.17
C GLY A 599 -16.49 -96.98 8.20
N TRP A 600 -16.79 -96.77 6.93
CA TRP A 600 -16.72 -97.82 5.89
C TRP A 600 -15.27 -98.23 5.54
N LYS A 601 -14.31 -97.29 5.59
CA LYS A 601 -12.87 -97.62 5.47
C LYS A 601 -12.40 -98.45 6.67
N LYS A 602 -12.93 -98.17 7.88
CA LYS A 602 -12.68 -99.01 9.08
C LYS A 602 -13.34 -100.39 8.97
N GLY A 603 -14.53 -100.45 8.38
CA GLY A 603 -15.25 -101.70 8.08
C GLY A 603 -14.48 -102.59 7.10
N LEU A 604 -13.88 -102.01 6.06
CA LEU A 604 -13.00 -102.75 5.12
C LEU A 604 -11.80 -103.37 5.83
N ILE A 605 -11.16 -102.64 6.75
CA ILE A 605 -10.05 -103.16 7.57
C ILE A 605 -10.53 -104.28 8.51
N ALA A 606 -11.70 -104.10 9.16
CA ALA A 606 -12.27 -105.11 10.04
C ALA A 606 -12.70 -106.39 9.28
N ILE A 607 -13.30 -106.26 8.10
CA ILE A 607 -13.67 -107.38 7.22
C ILE A 607 -12.41 -108.11 6.76
N PHE A 608 -11.35 -107.37 6.41
CA PHE A 608 -10.06 -107.97 6.05
C PHE A 608 -9.44 -108.74 7.23
N CYS A 609 -9.49 -108.19 8.44
CA CYS A 609 -9.06 -108.88 9.67
C CYS A 609 -9.90 -110.11 10.00
N VAL A 610 -11.23 -110.06 9.81
CA VAL A 610 -12.13 -111.21 10.04
C VAL A 610 -11.93 -112.29 8.98
N LEU A 611 -11.73 -111.92 7.72
CA LEU A 611 -11.35 -112.86 6.65
C LEU A 611 -10.01 -113.53 6.96
N LEU A 612 -9.02 -112.77 7.43
CA LEU A 612 -7.74 -113.31 7.90
C LEU A 612 -7.94 -114.31 9.05
N LEU A 613 -8.79 -113.99 10.03
CA LEU A 613 -9.10 -114.88 11.15
C LEU A 613 -9.85 -116.15 10.72
N LEU A 614 -10.77 -116.06 9.77
CA LEU A 614 -11.49 -117.22 9.22
C LEU A 614 -10.54 -118.14 8.43
N VAL A 615 -9.63 -117.58 7.64
CA VAL A 615 -8.58 -118.36 6.95
C VAL A 615 -7.71 -119.09 7.97
N ILE A 616 -7.30 -118.42 9.05
CA ILE A 616 -6.53 -119.05 10.15
C ILE A 616 -7.33 -120.19 10.81
N LEU A 617 -8.64 -120.01 11.05
CA LEU A 617 -9.51 -121.05 11.62
C LEU A 617 -9.70 -122.26 10.71
N VAL A 618 -9.83 -122.06 9.39
CA VAL A 618 -9.92 -123.15 8.40
C VAL A 618 -8.62 -123.96 8.37
N ILE A 619 -7.47 -123.29 8.42
CA ILE A 619 -6.15 -123.95 8.52
C ILE A 619 -6.07 -124.76 9.83
N ALA A 620 -6.53 -124.20 10.95
CA ALA A 620 -6.56 -124.90 12.23
C ALA A 620 -7.51 -126.12 12.23
N PHE A 621 -8.67 -126.03 11.59
CA PHE A 621 -9.66 -127.12 11.53
C PHE A 621 -9.20 -128.29 10.65
N LYS A 622 -8.57 -128.02 9.49
CA LYS A 622 -7.92 -129.06 8.67
C LYS A 622 -6.79 -129.77 9.41
N SER A 623 -6.03 -129.05 10.24
CA SER A 623 -4.94 -129.65 11.04
C SER A 623 -5.43 -130.59 12.16
N ARG A 624 -6.66 -130.40 12.67
CA ARG A 624 -7.26 -131.23 13.73
C ARG A 624 -7.87 -132.53 13.21
N LEU A 625 -8.42 -132.55 12.00
CA LEU A 625 -9.03 -133.75 11.39
C LEU A 625 -8.02 -134.81 10.92
N LEU A 626 -6.76 -134.43 10.65
CA LEU A 626 -5.70 -135.36 10.23
C LEU A 626 -5.00 -136.10 11.39
N LYS A 627 -5.31 -135.80 12.67
CA LYS A 627 -4.56 -136.32 13.83
C LYS A 627 -5.23 -137.49 14.59
N PHE A 628 -6.32 -138.09 14.08
CA PHE A 628 -7.03 -139.18 14.76
C PHE A 628 -6.63 -140.63 14.39
N LYS A 629 -5.53 -140.86 13.66
CA LYS A 629 -4.91 -142.19 13.53
C LYS A 629 -3.37 -142.11 13.47
N ARG A 630 -2.70 -142.32 14.62
CA ARG A 630 -1.59 -143.30 14.89
C ARG A 630 -0.85 -142.93 16.21
N LYS A 631 -0.62 -143.92 17.07
CA LYS A 631 -0.16 -143.85 18.48
C LYS A 631 1.33 -144.22 18.68
N ARG A 632 1.96 -143.63 19.73
CA ARG A 632 3.14 -144.02 20.58
C ARG A 632 4.53 -144.16 19.88
N THR A 633 5.70 -143.77 20.44
CA THR A 633 6.21 -143.89 21.84
C THR A 633 7.50 -143.06 22.11
N GLY A 634 7.73 -142.66 23.39
CA GLY A 634 9.04 -142.40 24.07
C GLY A 634 9.71 -141.01 23.87
N GLN A 635 10.40 -140.34 24.80
CA GLN A 635 10.73 -140.51 26.23
C GLN A 635 11.21 -139.13 26.82
N LEU A 636 11.30 -139.04 28.15
CA LEU A 636 11.39 -137.89 29.07
C LEU A 636 12.66 -137.00 29.12
N SER A 637 12.47 -135.81 29.74
CA SER A 637 13.32 -135.15 30.80
C SER A 637 14.10 -133.89 30.37
N VAL A 638 14.24 -132.74 31.07
CA VAL A 638 13.73 -132.07 32.30
C VAL A 638 14.26 -130.60 32.29
N LYS A 639 13.49 -129.63 32.85
CA LYS A 639 13.85 -128.25 33.35
C LYS A 639 14.45 -127.24 32.36
N SER A 640 14.39 -125.91 32.54
CA SER A 640 13.51 -124.94 33.19
C SER A 640 14.04 -123.54 32.84
N ALA A 641 13.14 -122.56 32.82
CA ALA A 641 13.38 -121.14 33.10
C ALA A 641 14.03 -120.23 32.03
N SER A 642 13.20 -119.24 31.67
CA SER A 642 13.50 -117.79 31.69
C SER A 642 14.11 -117.10 30.46
N THR A 643 13.23 -116.25 29.90
CA THR A 643 13.46 -114.86 29.47
C THR A 643 14.47 -114.51 28.38
N LYS A 644 13.92 -113.74 27.43
CA LYS A 644 14.46 -112.51 26.82
C LYS A 644 15.07 -112.66 25.42
N THR A 645 14.25 -112.25 24.46
CA THR A 645 14.53 -111.27 23.39
C THR A 645 15.89 -111.33 22.69
N GLU A 646 15.88 -111.66 21.39
CA GLU A 646 16.99 -111.30 20.52
C GLU A 646 16.59 -111.23 19.03
N ARG A 647 16.90 -110.08 18.42
CA ARG A 647 17.36 -109.91 17.03
C ARG A 647 18.33 -108.72 17.11
N LEU A 648 19.65 -108.92 17.09
CA LEU A 648 20.54 -109.04 15.92
C LEU A 648 20.17 -108.03 14.81
N SER A 649 21.06 -107.12 14.36
CA SER A 649 22.53 -107.13 14.42
C SER A 649 23.18 -105.83 13.90
N LEU A 650 24.29 -105.43 14.57
CA LEU A 650 25.60 -104.91 14.07
C LEU A 650 25.67 -103.58 13.27
N THR A 651 26.59 -102.62 13.46
CA THR A 651 27.92 -102.43 14.15
C THR A 651 28.10 -100.91 14.45
N GLN A 652 28.64 -100.44 15.60
CA GLN A 652 30.06 -100.13 15.97
C GLN A 652 30.71 -99.04 15.07
N ALA A 653 31.47 -98.00 15.48
CA ALA A 653 32.33 -97.67 16.65
C ALA A 653 32.46 -96.11 16.79
N GLU A 654 32.56 -95.52 17.98
CA GLU A 654 33.76 -94.98 18.70
C GLU A 654 34.09 -93.46 18.57
N MET A 655 34.14 -92.83 19.76
CA MET A 655 34.82 -91.64 20.35
C MET A 655 35.31 -90.38 19.59
N ASN A 656 34.94 -89.23 20.22
CA ASN A 656 35.61 -87.91 20.43
C ASN A 656 35.78 -86.97 19.19
N GLU A 657 35.66 -85.62 19.22
CA GLU A 657 35.80 -84.57 20.25
C GLU A 657 35.21 -83.22 19.74
N ALA A 658 34.82 -82.33 20.68
CA ALA A 658 34.67 -80.85 20.62
C ALA A 658 33.63 -80.11 19.71
N ALA A 659 33.01 -79.11 20.36
CA ALA A 659 32.48 -77.81 19.87
C ALA A 659 31.08 -77.69 19.20
N ASN A 660 30.32 -76.71 19.73
CA ASN A 660 29.33 -75.80 19.12
C ASN A 660 28.06 -76.31 18.38
N VAL A 661 27.00 -75.52 18.63
CA VAL A 661 25.74 -75.29 17.88
C VAL A 661 24.52 -76.17 18.19
N THR A 662 23.48 -75.50 18.68
CA THR A 662 22.07 -75.93 18.81
C THR A 662 21.31 -75.60 17.51
N PRO A 663 20.55 -76.53 16.89
CA PRO A 663 19.92 -76.27 15.59
C PRO A 663 18.46 -75.81 15.71
N GLY A 664 18.10 -74.82 14.89
CA GLY A 664 16.73 -74.42 14.57
C GLY A 664 16.55 -74.35 13.04
N MET A 665 15.56 -75.11 12.56
CA MET A 665 14.84 -75.04 11.28
C MET A 665 15.58 -74.61 9.98
N MET A 666 15.77 -75.57 9.08
CA MET A 666 15.85 -75.43 7.61
C MET A 666 14.50 -75.90 7.00
N GLY A 667 14.04 -75.48 5.83
CA GLY A 667 14.60 -74.71 4.72
C GLY A 667 13.53 -74.72 3.60
N LYS A 668 13.49 -73.74 2.70
CA LYS A 668 14.21 -73.66 1.42
C LYS A 668 13.67 -72.40 0.71
N SER A 669 14.34 -71.66 -0.16
CA SER A 669 15.58 -71.76 -0.96
C SER A 669 15.57 -70.48 -1.84
N VAL A 670 16.62 -69.85 -2.35
CA VAL A 670 18.04 -70.14 -2.53
C VAL A 670 18.70 -68.83 -3.06
N TRP A 671 19.85 -68.44 -2.48
CA TRP A 671 21.11 -67.86 -3.04
C TRP A 671 21.06 -66.71 -4.08
N SER A 672 21.94 -65.69 -4.07
CA SER A 672 23.10 -65.36 -3.21
C SER A 672 23.64 -63.93 -3.47
N GLU A 673 24.27 -63.37 -2.43
CA GLU A 673 25.53 -62.57 -2.32
C GLU A 673 25.91 -61.51 -3.40
N HIS A 674 26.49 -60.32 -3.15
CA HIS A 674 27.37 -59.76 -2.10
C HIS A 674 27.25 -58.21 -1.98
N VAL A 675 27.36 -57.68 -0.75
CA VAL A 675 28.32 -56.66 -0.24
C VAL A 675 28.50 -55.29 -0.94
N SER A 676 28.20 -54.25 -0.13
CA SER A 676 28.82 -52.92 0.06
C SER A 676 29.34 -52.06 -1.09
N GLY A 677 28.99 -50.77 -1.00
CA GLY A 677 29.99 -49.69 -0.99
C GLY A 677 29.96 -48.73 -2.18
N SER A 678 29.49 -47.51 -1.86
CA SER A 678 29.84 -46.16 -2.35
C SER A 678 30.10 -45.81 -3.82
N ASP A 679 29.72 -44.55 -4.08
CA ASP A 679 30.34 -43.55 -4.96
C ASP A 679 30.03 -43.52 -6.48
N THR A 680 29.42 -42.36 -6.81
CA THR A 680 29.74 -41.41 -7.88
C THR A 680 29.52 -41.79 -9.35
N ASP A 681 28.63 -40.98 -9.93
CA ASP A 681 28.78 -40.17 -11.15
C ASP A 681 28.90 -40.79 -12.56
N ASP A 682 28.23 -40.04 -13.43
CA ASP A 682 28.44 -39.82 -14.87
C ASP A 682 27.72 -40.66 -15.94
N GLN A 683 26.71 -39.98 -16.50
CA GLN A 683 26.52 -39.61 -17.92
C GLN A 683 26.07 -40.63 -18.99
N ASN A 684 25.05 -40.14 -19.72
CA ASN A 684 24.74 -40.31 -21.17
C ASN A 684 24.27 -41.70 -21.64
N SER A 685 23.31 -41.88 -22.55
CA SER A 685 22.40 -41.03 -23.34
C SER A 685 21.61 -41.98 -24.30
N VAL A 686 20.52 -41.50 -24.94
CA VAL A 686 19.86 -42.01 -26.19
C VAL A 686 18.91 -43.23 -26.01
N THR A 687 17.66 -43.37 -26.49
CA THR A 687 16.59 -42.59 -27.21
C THR A 687 15.33 -43.52 -27.25
N ILE A 688 14.13 -43.17 -26.73
CA ILE A 688 12.81 -42.80 -27.38
C ILE A 688 12.35 -43.72 -28.56
N PRO A 689 11.06 -44.11 -28.84
CA PRO A 689 9.71 -43.43 -28.66
C PRO A 689 8.55 -44.35 -28.14
N ASP A 690 7.27 -44.02 -27.92
CA ASP A 690 6.36 -42.88 -28.20
C ASP A 690 5.06 -42.93 -27.31
N LYS A 691 4.64 -41.76 -26.77
CA LYS A 691 3.30 -41.12 -26.46
C LYS A 691 1.99 -41.86 -26.04
N PRO A 692 0.94 -41.14 -25.54
CA PRO A 692 0.85 -39.86 -24.78
C PRO A 692 -0.19 -39.81 -23.59
N GLU A 693 0.01 -38.89 -22.64
CA GLU A 693 -1.02 -38.34 -21.73
C GLU A 693 -1.23 -36.82 -21.97
N PRO A 694 -2.41 -36.23 -21.67
CA PRO A 694 -2.74 -34.84 -22.05
C PRO A 694 -2.30 -33.76 -21.04
N GLN A 695 -1.79 -32.64 -21.57
CA GLN A 695 -1.53 -31.36 -20.89
C GLN A 695 -2.67 -30.35 -21.14
N TYR A 696 -2.92 -29.46 -20.17
CA TYR A 696 -3.65 -28.21 -20.38
C TYR A 696 -2.67 -27.03 -20.48
N THR A 697 -2.98 -26.14 -21.43
CA THR A 697 -2.25 -24.94 -21.89
C THR A 697 -2.28 -23.78 -20.90
N GLU A 698 -1.12 -23.17 -20.70
CA GLU A 698 -0.93 -21.84 -20.11
C GLU A 698 -1.05 -20.79 -21.23
N VAL A 699 -1.91 -19.77 -21.04
CA VAL A 699 -2.10 -18.68 -22.01
C VAL A 699 -1.27 -17.47 -21.56
N GLN A 700 -0.34 -17.08 -22.41
CA GLN A 700 0.55 -15.93 -22.26
C GLN A 700 -0.16 -14.65 -22.76
N THR A 701 -0.26 -13.62 -21.91
CA THR A 701 -0.76 -12.29 -22.30
C THR A 701 0.38 -11.29 -22.45
N ARG A 702 0.26 -10.43 -23.48
CA ARG A 702 1.22 -9.41 -23.90
C ARG A 702 1.34 -8.25 -22.91
N GLU A 703 2.53 -7.66 -22.84
CA GLU A 703 2.88 -6.46 -22.07
C GLU A 703 2.03 -5.24 -22.44
N ALA A 704 1.76 -4.38 -21.45
CA ALA A 704 1.00 -3.14 -21.58
C ALA A 704 1.90 -1.90 -21.75
N ASP A 705 1.49 -1.03 -22.66
CA ASP A 705 2.07 0.28 -23.05
C ASP A 705 2.04 1.32 -21.89
N PRO A 706 3.12 2.10 -21.62
CA PRO A 706 3.22 2.94 -20.42
C PRO A 706 2.42 4.26 -20.43
N ASN A 707 1.69 4.63 -21.49
CA ASN A 707 1.11 5.98 -21.63
C ASN A 707 -0.43 6.04 -21.60
N ARG A 708 -1.11 5.30 -20.71
CA ARG A 708 -2.59 5.40 -20.57
C ARG A 708 -3.03 5.71 -19.14
N ALA A 709 -3.68 6.87 -18.96
CA ALA A 709 -4.20 7.35 -17.68
C ALA A 709 -5.44 6.56 -17.20
N PRO A 710 -5.69 6.41 -15.88
CA PRO A 710 -6.76 5.55 -15.37
C PRO A 710 -8.11 6.29 -15.22
N VAL A 711 -9.17 5.64 -15.70
CA VAL A 711 -10.58 6.01 -15.50
C VAL A 711 -11.10 5.34 -14.22
N LYS A 712 -11.79 6.09 -13.36
CA LYS A 712 -12.41 5.61 -12.12
C LYS A 712 -13.69 4.81 -12.42
N GLN A 713 -13.82 3.62 -11.84
CA GLN A 713 -15.10 2.90 -11.71
C GLN A 713 -15.43 2.68 -10.23
N GLY A 714 -16.65 3.05 -9.86
CA GLY A 714 -17.23 2.86 -8.53
C GLY A 714 -17.69 1.41 -8.32
N THR A 715 -17.58 0.95 -7.08
CA THR A 715 -17.99 -0.37 -6.62
C THR A 715 -19.36 -0.26 -5.95
N ASP A 716 -20.40 -0.77 -6.60
CA ASP A 716 -21.67 -1.12 -5.94
C ASP A 716 -21.76 -2.64 -5.79
N THR A 717 -22.00 -3.05 -4.54
CA THR A 717 -22.25 -4.42 -4.11
C THR A 717 -23.74 -4.71 -4.09
N VAL A 718 -24.21 -5.78 -4.75
CA VAL A 718 -25.58 -6.30 -4.55
C VAL A 718 -25.56 -7.81 -4.38
N TYR A 719 -26.16 -8.26 -3.28
CA TYR A 719 -26.42 -9.65 -2.91
C TYR A 719 -27.57 -10.24 -3.74
N SER A 720 -27.45 -11.53 -4.06
CA SER A 720 -28.49 -12.36 -4.66
C SER A 720 -29.57 -12.76 -3.65
N GLU A 721 -30.83 -12.41 -3.92
CA GLU A 721 -32.00 -13.05 -3.32
C GLU A 721 -32.61 -14.06 -4.30
N VAL A 722 -32.89 -15.25 -3.77
CA VAL A 722 -33.58 -16.35 -4.42
C VAL A 722 -35.09 -16.08 -4.41
N ARG A 723 -35.77 -16.14 -5.56
CA ARG A 723 -37.22 -16.44 -5.63
C ARG A 723 -37.65 -17.01 -6.99
N ASN A 724 -38.68 -17.85 -6.90
CA ASN A 724 -39.15 -18.87 -7.83
C ASN A 724 -39.76 -18.38 -9.16
N SER A 725 -39.79 -19.31 -10.12
CA SER A 725 -40.38 -19.25 -11.46
C SER A 725 -41.90 -19.01 -11.51
N VAL A 726 -42.37 -18.24 -12.50
CA VAL A 726 -43.58 -18.50 -13.33
C VAL A 726 -43.38 -17.86 -14.73
N GLN A 727 -43.89 -18.52 -15.78
CA GLN A 727 -43.81 -18.25 -17.22
C GLN A 727 -44.65 -17.06 -17.75
N GLY A 728 -44.23 -16.45 -18.88
CA GLY A 728 -45.12 -16.04 -20.01
C GLY A 728 -45.18 -14.57 -20.50
N VAL A 729 -44.23 -14.13 -21.36
CA VAL A 729 -44.31 -13.51 -22.74
C VAL A 729 -45.53 -12.63 -23.16
N PRO A 730 -45.47 -11.60 -24.08
CA PRO A 730 -44.38 -10.72 -24.61
C PRO A 730 -44.66 -9.17 -24.72
N GLU A 731 -43.58 -8.41 -24.95
CA GLU A 731 -43.33 -7.16 -25.75
C GLU A 731 -44.36 -6.02 -25.94
N LEU A 732 -43.92 -4.75 -25.75
CA LEU A 732 -43.78 -3.73 -26.82
C LEU A 732 -43.06 -2.41 -26.39
N THR A 733 -42.00 -2.07 -27.12
CA THR A 733 -41.55 -0.75 -27.68
C THR A 733 -41.38 0.55 -26.85
N ASP A 734 -40.13 1.06 -26.93
CA ASP A 734 -39.65 2.38 -27.44
C ASP A 734 -40.27 3.72 -26.99
N GLY A 735 -39.39 4.70 -26.70
CA GLY A 735 -39.76 6.12 -26.69
C GLY A 735 -38.80 7.03 -25.93
N ALA A 736 -37.89 7.67 -26.68
CA ALA A 736 -36.86 8.59 -26.21
C ALA A 736 -37.36 10.02 -25.87
N SER A 737 -36.57 10.70 -25.03
CA SER A 737 -36.25 12.15 -24.94
C SER A 737 -37.07 13.17 -25.73
N VAL A 738 -37.47 14.31 -25.12
CA VAL A 738 -36.84 15.65 -25.35
C VAL A 738 -37.16 16.64 -24.22
N GLU A 739 -36.16 17.45 -23.94
CA GLU A 739 -36.08 18.71 -23.18
C GLU A 739 -36.80 19.87 -23.91
N TYR A 740 -37.36 20.87 -23.20
CA TYR A 740 -37.21 22.32 -23.49
C TYR A 740 -37.95 23.18 -22.44
N ALA A 741 -37.41 24.39 -22.29
CA ALA A 741 -37.62 25.34 -21.20
C ALA A 741 -38.76 26.37 -21.42
N GLN A 742 -39.14 27.00 -20.30
CA GLN A 742 -39.48 28.43 -20.10
C GLN A 742 -40.68 29.06 -20.82
N LEU A 743 -41.63 29.60 -20.04
CA LEU A 743 -41.77 31.05 -19.75
C LEU A 743 -43.04 31.36 -18.93
N ASN A 744 -42.92 32.36 -18.05
CA ASN A 744 -44.00 33.00 -17.29
C ASN A 744 -45.03 33.67 -18.19
N ARG A 745 -46.28 33.74 -17.69
CA ARG A 745 -47.22 34.82 -18.02
C ARG A 745 -48.14 35.08 -16.83
N ASP A 746 -48.15 36.33 -16.37
CA ASP A 746 -49.18 36.93 -15.54
C ASP A 746 -50.46 37.13 -16.36
N ASP A 747 -51.62 37.07 -15.71
CA ASP A 747 -52.80 37.88 -16.05
C ASP A 747 -53.75 37.97 -14.83
N GLU A 748 -54.15 39.20 -14.53
CA GLU A 748 -55.12 39.64 -13.52
C GLU A 748 -56.57 39.27 -13.91
N GLN A 749 -57.49 39.20 -12.92
CA GLN A 749 -58.75 39.98 -12.99
C GLN A 749 -59.59 39.95 -11.69
N HIS A 750 -59.87 41.19 -11.22
CA HIS A 750 -61.15 41.78 -10.82
C HIS A 750 -61.86 41.45 -9.48
N ASN A 751 -61.93 42.50 -8.63
CA ASN A 751 -63.11 43.22 -8.11
C ASN A 751 -64.36 42.40 -7.72
N ASP A 752 -65.08 42.66 -6.61
CA ASP A 752 -65.49 43.96 -6.08
C ASP A 752 -66.24 43.80 -4.72
N HIS A 753 -66.47 44.95 -4.04
CA HIS A 753 -67.54 45.24 -3.05
C HIS A 753 -67.28 45.26 -1.53
N SER A 754 -66.97 46.48 -1.07
CA SER A 754 -67.81 47.37 -0.23
C SER A 754 -67.92 47.22 1.30
N ASN A 755 -67.65 48.38 1.93
CA ASN A 755 -68.32 49.06 3.05
C ASN A 755 -67.89 48.86 4.52
N HIS A 756 -67.20 49.91 4.99
CA HIS A 756 -67.52 50.79 6.14
C HIS A 756 -67.87 50.23 7.53
N GLY A 757 -67.16 50.75 8.54
CA GLY A 757 -67.73 51.08 9.85
C GLY A 757 -66.77 50.97 11.03
N ASP A 758 -66.31 52.12 11.54
CA ASP A 758 -65.40 52.34 12.67
C ASP A 758 -65.98 52.05 14.08
N ASP A 759 -65.03 51.89 15.01
CA ASP A 759 -64.97 52.41 16.39
C ASP A 759 -65.74 51.79 17.59
N SER A 760 -64.91 51.40 18.58
CA SER A 760 -64.93 51.80 20.00
C SER A 760 -65.58 50.94 21.11
N VAL A 761 -64.72 50.53 22.06
CA VAL A 761 -64.72 50.79 23.53
C VAL A 761 -65.76 50.13 24.50
N ASN A 762 -65.17 49.53 25.55
CA ASN A 762 -65.60 49.35 26.96
C ASN A 762 -66.50 48.19 27.48
N ASN A 763 -65.89 47.48 28.45
CA ASN A 763 -66.32 47.10 29.80
C ASN A 763 -67.64 46.34 30.12
N ASP A 764 -67.43 45.24 30.85
CA ASP A 764 -67.93 44.90 32.20
C ASP A 764 -68.90 43.71 32.44
N HIS A 765 -68.49 42.91 33.46
CA HIS A 765 -69.28 42.12 34.45
C HIS A 765 -69.96 40.81 33.97
N THR A 766 -70.11 39.71 34.73
CA THR A 766 -70.08 39.33 36.17
C THR A 766 -70.07 37.77 36.24
N THR A 767 -69.58 37.08 37.28
CA THR A 767 -70.38 36.63 38.45
C THR A 767 -69.54 35.78 39.43
N GLU A 768 -69.91 35.87 40.70
CA GLU A 768 -69.32 35.33 41.93
C GLU A 768 -69.65 33.85 42.20
N THR A 769 -68.83 33.19 43.04
CA THR A 769 -69.35 32.40 44.18
C THR A 769 -68.32 32.27 45.30
N ASP A 770 -68.76 32.59 46.51
CA ASP A 770 -68.07 32.66 47.81
C ASP A 770 -67.91 31.31 48.55
N ASN A 771 -66.87 31.21 49.39
CA ASN A 771 -66.90 30.98 50.86
C ASN A 771 -65.49 30.57 51.36
N SER A 772 -64.77 31.38 52.15
CA SER A 772 -64.82 31.60 53.62
C SER A 772 -64.31 30.37 54.44
N VAL A 773 -63.54 30.44 55.55
CA VAL A 773 -62.91 31.49 56.39
C VAL A 773 -61.91 30.80 57.36
N SER A 774 -60.77 31.46 57.63
CA SER A 774 -59.80 31.46 58.75
C SER A 774 -59.75 30.40 59.89
N VAL A 775 -58.54 30.12 60.44
CA VAL A 775 -58.03 30.54 61.79
C VAL A 775 -56.83 29.68 62.28
N ASP A 776 -55.78 30.38 62.74
CA ASP A 776 -54.76 30.17 63.79
C ASP A 776 -53.80 28.95 63.97
N VAL A 777 -52.51 29.35 64.11
CA VAL A 777 -51.53 29.13 65.20
C VAL A 777 -51.16 27.71 65.63
N GLY A 778 -49.86 27.42 65.64
CA GLY A 778 -49.27 26.32 66.42
C GLY A 778 -47.77 26.14 66.20
N ASP A 779 -47.01 26.57 67.20
CA ASP A 779 -45.55 26.68 67.31
C ASP A 779 -44.86 25.33 67.67
N GLN A 780 -43.53 25.33 67.55
CA GLN A 780 -42.51 24.49 68.21
C GLN A 780 -42.16 23.08 67.70
N GLY A 781 -40.84 22.87 67.60
CA GLY A 781 -40.20 21.55 67.65
C GLY A 781 -38.86 21.48 66.94
N GLY A 782 -37.83 22.11 67.49
CA GLY A 782 -36.45 21.86 67.08
C GLY A 782 -35.90 20.57 67.72
N GLU A 783 -35.00 19.88 67.05
CA GLU A 783 -33.95 19.10 67.70
C GLU A 783 -32.78 18.83 66.74
N THR A 784 -31.59 19.05 67.28
CA THR A 784 -30.26 18.91 66.70
C THR A 784 -29.67 17.51 66.94
N CYS A 785 -28.66 17.19 66.12
CA CYS A 785 -27.47 16.36 66.37
C CYS A 785 -27.31 15.04 65.59
N ASP A 786 -26.14 14.99 64.93
CA ASP A 786 -25.14 13.92 64.95
C ASP A 786 -24.87 13.03 63.71
N SER A 787 -23.70 13.34 63.13
CA SER A 787 -22.55 12.45 62.83
C SER A 787 -22.61 11.38 61.72
N VAL A 788 -21.47 11.38 61.01
CA VAL A 788 -20.94 10.48 59.96
C VAL A 788 -20.88 9.00 60.42
N PRO A 789 -20.68 8.02 59.50
CA PRO A 789 -19.32 7.64 59.10
C PRO A 789 -19.13 7.28 57.61
N ASP A 790 -17.85 7.28 57.23
CA ASP A 790 -17.23 6.92 55.95
C ASP A 790 -17.76 5.66 55.24
N CYS A 791 -17.80 5.74 53.90
CA CYS A 791 -17.28 4.74 52.94
C CYS A 791 -17.10 5.40 51.56
#